data_AF-A0A847JZY3-F1
#
_entry.id   AF-A0A847JZY3-F1
#
_cell.length_a   1.000
_cell.length_b   1.000
_cell.length_c   1.000
_cell.angle_alpha   90.00
_cell.angle_beta   90.00
_cell.angle_gamma   90.00
#
_symmetry.space_group_name_H-M   'P 1'
#
loop_
_entity.id
_entity.type
_entity.pdbx_description
1 polymer ?
#
loop_
_entity_poly.entity_id
_entity_poly.type
_entity_poly.pdbx_seq_one_letter_code
_entity_poly.pdbx_strand_id
1 'polypeptide(L)'
;MVTRHLVVCVTVLSVLAGLPAVADDGASEASLRAALRRLTAHVQQQITLTPDRINGETRVIAENVRLIGNSRGTLRDAFALVSAYEDRVGPLFLTDATRSGLPRKPQAGRELDYALIAVQQGLIDHAYTPSNLSRFADLLDGAFFKTSAYFPGAVASRADPRVVHRVRINASQPRPWGSPVMYDEDPARRPTGCYLAPGDIATVTVPPAMVSRGFSVRVGAHSWDLAEKPRMLRLDRVSLVYPIEAADTLVANPLGGGIYIEVPPNADLGLVTVTIRRAVRSPFFSATRFHKTTLREWREVERKHPGPWADFETDKFMMQVPTDWIYAFDDPAKLMRDWDRALDCVSDLFGRPRVRPKSVLYLQVDVVIRGSAYFPGYPQSNFSYSPHKKEGGHSSHWLLKGPRSGAATIFHELGHAQLFTKFSGEVEAVVNLPYVAVLNKGFGVDLDTAFGMSFDNENISLDQAAIMWMVTENFRQGKPMDISDSERNEVRYQHRGYAKYVEIAKLFGWKALERFWRSVQLDYLKGIDPPRNDDPTDNRILRMSRAAGADLTPLIHFWGVQPDDPAALRQAISAAGLKPSRLIYDRLVHYKTLIPMSNAEFAKHARTIYPRGLREGQSPLYGEGWYQVWLQKYDASHGEAAAAALQNIITRYFPTGRP
;
A
#
# COMPACT_ATOMS: atom_id res chain seq x y z
N MET A 1 -21.66 3.39 -4.46
CA MET A 1 -22.04 2.86 -3.11
C MET A 1 -20.79 2.62 -2.25
N VAL A 2 -20.05 3.67 -1.87
CA VAL A 2 -19.04 3.72 -0.80
C VAL A 2 -18.81 5.20 -0.51
N THR A 3 -19.31 5.70 0.62
CA THR A 3 -18.81 6.93 1.26
C THR A 3 -19.31 6.95 2.70
N ARG A 4 -18.52 6.38 3.61
CA ARG A 4 -18.53 6.81 5.02
C ARG A 4 -17.10 7.20 5.36
N HIS A 5 -16.90 8.51 5.41
CA HIS A 5 -15.70 9.14 5.93
C HIS A 5 -15.54 8.77 7.41
N LEU A 6 -14.41 8.16 7.75
CA LEU A 6 -13.95 8.09 9.14
C LEU A 6 -13.05 9.30 9.36
N VAL A 7 -13.64 10.40 9.85
CA VAL A 7 -12.91 11.51 10.47
C VAL A 7 -12.69 11.10 11.93
N VAL A 8 -11.44 10.88 12.31
CA VAL A 8 -11.07 10.74 13.72
C VAL A 8 -10.99 12.14 14.31
N CYS A 9 -12.13 12.62 14.83
CA CYS A 9 -12.17 13.77 15.73
C CYS A 9 -12.30 13.26 17.16
N VAL A 10 -11.37 13.72 18.01
CA VAL A 10 -11.44 13.59 19.46
C VAL A 10 -12.59 14.46 19.95
N THR A 11 -13.67 13.85 20.43
CA THR A 11 -14.72 14.55 21.18
C THR A 11 -15.04 13.76 22.45
N VAL A 12 -14.69 14.36 23.58
CA VAL A 12 -15.16 13.99 24.91
C VAL A 12 -16.65 14.32 24.96
N LEU A 13 -17.51 13.31 25.08
CA LEU A 13 -18.91 13.48 25.48
C LEU A 13 -19.27 12.47 26.57
N SER A 14 -19.44 12.99 27.77
CA SER A 14 -20.04 12.35 28.92
C SER A 14 -21.53 12.09 28.68
N VAL A 15 -21.92 10.81 28.69
CA VAL A 15 -23.32 10.37 28.83
C VAL A 15 -23.38 9.39 30.00
N LEU A 16 -23.95 9.88 31.11
CA LEU A 16 -24.39 9.08 32.25
C LEU A 16 -25.76 8.48 31.93
N ALA A 17 -25.83 7.15 31.78
CA ALA A 17 -26.93 6.29 32.27
C ALA A 17 -26.75 4.86 31.72
N GLY A 18 -26.49 3.91 32.63
CA GLY A 18 -26.32 2.48 32.33
C GLY A 18 -24.91 1.99 32.61
N LEU A 19 -24.46 2.04 33.88
CA LEU A 19 -23.26 1.33 34.29
C LEU A 19 -23.46 -0.17 33.98
N PRO A 20 -22.64 -0.80 33.12
CA PRO A 20 -22.55 -2.25 33.16
C PRO A 20 -22.05 -2.61 34.55
N ALA A 21 -22.68 -3.59 35.20
CA ALA A 21 -22.19 -4.13 36.45
C ALA A 21 -20.68 -4.37 36.30
N VAL A 22 -19.88 -3.76 37.17
CA VAL A 22 -18.45 -4.04 37.27
C VAL A 22 -18.37 -5.53 37.59
N ALA A 23 -18.09 -6.35 36.57
CA ALA A 23 -17.83 -7.75 36.78
C ALA A 23 -16.68 -7.82 37.79
N ASP A 24 -16.86 -8.61 38.84
CA ASP A 24 -15.78 -8.87 39.78
C ASP A 24 -14.64 -9.54 39.00
N ASP A 25 -13.59 -8.78 38.71
CA ASP A 25 -12.43 -9.23 37.94
C ASP A 25 -11.83 -10.51 38.54
N GLY A 26 -11.98 -10.74 39.85
CA GLY A 26 -11.58 -11.97 40.52
C GLY A 26 -12.39 -13.20 40.08
N ALA A 27 -13.72 -13.08 39.99
CA ALA A 27 -14.60 -14.14 39.51
C ALA A 27 -14.43 -14.42 38.01
N SER A 28 -14.21 -13.36 37.22
CA SER A 28 -13.89 -13.46 35.80
C SER A 28 -12.54 -14.12 35.55
N GLU A 29 -11.51 -13.80 36.35
CA GLU A 29 -10.20 -14.45 36.27
C GLU A 29 -10.30 -15.94 36.63
N ALA A 30 -11.03 -16.28 37.69
CA ALA A 30 -11.26 -17.68 38.07
C ALA A 30 -11.94 -18.48 36.94
N SER A 31 -12.92 -17.87 36.27
CA SER A 31 -13.63 -18.47 35.13
C SER A 31 -12.71 -18.70 33.93
N LEU A 32 -11.89 -17.70 33.57
CA LEU A 32 -10.89 -17.82 32.51
C LEU A 32 -9.92 -18.96 32.79
N ARG A 33 -9.35 -19.01 34.00
CA ARG A 33 -8.39 -20.06 34.39
C ARG A 33 -9.03 -21.45 34.37
N ALA A 34 -10.27 -21.57 34.84
CA ALA A 34 -11.00 -22.83 34.81
C ALA A 34 -11.23 -23.32 33.37
N ALA A 35 -11.57 -22.43 32.44
CA ALA A 35 -11.73 -22.76 31.02
C ALA A 35 -10.41 -23.23 30.38
N LEU A 36 -9.32 -22.47 30.59
CA LEU A 36 -7.98 -22.83 30.09
C LEU A 36 -7.54 -24.21 30.59
N ARG A 37 -7.75 -24.50 31.88
CA ARG A 37 -7.40 -25.80 32.49
C ARG A 37 -8.23 -26.95 31.97
N ARG A 38 -9.55 -26.77 31.78
CA ARG A 38 -10.42 -27.80 31.20
C ARG A 38 -10.02 -28.14 29.77
N LEU A 39 -9.74 -27.13 28.95
CA LEU A 39 -9.21 -27.35 27.61
C LEU A 39 -7.84 -28.05 27.63
N THR A 40 -6.95 -27.66 28.56
CA THR A 40 -5.64 -28.31 28.71
C THR A 40 -5.79 -29.79 29.07
N ALA A 41 -6.61 -30.11 30.07
CA ALA A 41 -6.91 -31.48 30.48
C ALA A 41 -7.55 -32.29 29.34
N HIS A 42 -8.37 -31.64 28.51
CA HIS A 42 -8.92 -32.27 27.31
C HIS A 42 -7.86 -32.63 26.28
N VAL A 43 -6.99 -31.68 25.93
CA VAL A 43 -5.88 -31.90 24.98
C VAL A 43 -4.91 -32.97 25.49
N GLN A 44 -4.69 -33.02 26.81
CA GLN A 44 -3.87 -34.04 27.46
C GLN A 44 -4.57 -35.40 27.62
N GLN A 45 -5.81 -35.54 27.16
CA GLN A 45 -6.64 -36.75 27.26
C GLN A 45 -6.92 -37.20 28.70
N GLN A 46 -6.88 -36.28 29.66
CA GLN A 46 -7.28 -36.52 31.05
C GLN A 46 -8.80 -36.46 31.20
N ILE A 47 -9.46 -35.65 30.38
CA ILE A 47 -10.92 -35.58 30.25
C ILE A 47 -11.31 -35.54 28.77
N THR A 48 -12.56 -35.88 28.46
CA THR A 48 -13.11 -35.72 27.11
C THR A 48 -14.23 -34.70 27.15
N LEU A 49 -14.05 -33.58 26.45
CA LEU A 49 -15.09 -32.56 26.26
C LEU A 49 -15.80 -32.80 24.93
N THR A 50 -17.10 -32.56 24.88
CA THR A 50 -17.84 -32.54 23.62
C THR A 50 -17.53 -31.25 22.84
N PRO A 51 -17.75 -31.22 21.52
CA PRO A 51 -17.60 -30.01 20.71
C PRO A 51 -18.31 -28.77 21.29
N ASP A 52 -19.55 -28.94 21.75
CA ASP A 52 -20.32 -27.84 22.37
C ASP A 52 -19.69 -27.31 23.66
N ARG A 53 -19.08 -28.21 24.46
CA ARG A 53 -18.36 -27.80 25.66
C ARG A 53 -17.09 -27.07 25.31
N ILE A 54 -16.32 -27.52 24.32
CA ILE A 54 -15.12 -26.80 23.85
C ILE A 54 -15.51 -25.40 23.36
N ASN A 55 -16.55 -25.28 22.53
CA ASN A 55 -17.07 -23.98 22.09
C ASN A 55 -17.56 -23.10 23.25
N GLY A 56 -18.12 -23.71 24.30
CA GLY A 56 -18.47 -23.04 25.55
C GLY A 56 -17.24 -22.46 26.26
N GLU A 57 -16.20 -23.26 26.47
CA GLU A 57 -14.95 -22.79 27.08
C GLU A 57 -14.26 -21.71 26.23
N THR A 58 -14.28 -21.84 24.90
CA THR A 58 -13.75 -20.81 23.98
C THR A 58 -14.46 -19.48 24.13
N ARG A 59 -15.80 -19.47 24.30
CA ARG A 59 -16.55 -18.23 24.57
C ARG A 59 -16.16 -17.60 25.90
N VAL A 60 -16.03 -18.40 26.96
CA VAL A 60 -15.55 -17.91 28.27
C VAL A 60 -14.17 -17.28 28.14
N ILE A 61 -13.26 -17.91 27.38
CA ILE A 61 -11.94 -17.34 27.10
C ILE A 61 -12.07 -16.01 26.37
N ALA A 62 -12.83 -15.96 25.27
CA ALA A 62 -12.98 -14.74 24.46
C ALA A 62 -13.57 -13.56 25.27
N GLU A 63 -14.57 -13.80 26.11
CA GLU A 63 -15.22 -12.78 26.96
C GLU A 63 -14.27 -12.21 28.02
N ASN A 64 -13.29 -13.01 28.47
CA ASN A 64 -12.36 -12.68 29.55
C ASN A 64 -10.91 -12.53 29.06
N VAL A 65 -10.66 -12.53 27.75
CA VAL A 65 -9.31 -12.63 27.17
C VAL A 65 -8.39 -11.47 27.59
N ARG A 66 -8.96 -10.29 27.86
CA ARG A 66 -8.25 -9.13 28.40
C ARG A 66 -7.52 -9.40 29.74
N LEU A 67 -7.97 -10.39 30.50
CA LEU A 67 -7.41 -10.76 31.81
C LEU A 67 -6.24 -11.77 31.71
N ILE A 68 -5.96 -12.30 30.52
CA ILE A 68 -4.98 -13.39 30.33
C ILE A 68 -3.56 -13.01 30.78
N GLY A 69 -3.24 -11.71 30.74
CA GLY A 69 -1.96 -11.15 31.18
C GLY A 69 -1.93 -10.61 32.62
N ASN A 70 -3.02 -10.68 33.39
CA ASN A 70 -3.12 -9.95 34.67
C ASN A 70 -2.37 -10.61 35.83
N SER A 71 -2.23 -11.95 35.80
CA SER A 71 -1.65 -12.71 36.90
C SER A 71 -0.74 -13.83 36.40
N ARG A 72 0.14 -14.31 37.30
CA ARG A 72 0.96 -15.50 37.03
C ARG A 72 0.09 -16.73 36.77
N GLY A 73 -1.08 -16.80 37.40
CA GLY A 73 -2.00 -17.92 37.28
C GLY A 73 -2.58 -18.02 35.87
N THR A 74 -3.12 -16.92 35.35
CA THR A 74 -3.67 -16.89 33.98
C THR A 74 -2.61 -17.15 32.93
N LEU A 75 -1.44 -16.52 33.06
CA LEU A 75 -0.32 -16.75 32.14
C LEU A 75 0.13 -18.22 32.11
N ARG A 76 0.31 -18.85 33.28
CA ARG A 76 0.70 -20.27 33.35
C ARG A 76 -0.34 -21.19 32.73
N ASP A 77 -1.62 -21.00 33.06
CA ASP A 77 -2.70 -21.83 32.54
C ASP A 77 -2.84 -21.64 31.01
N ALA A 78 -2.62 -20.42 30.48
CA ALA A 78 -2.66 -20.13 29.05
C ALA A 78 -1.49 -20.77 28.28
N PHE A 79 -0.24 -20.60 28.75
CA PHE A 79 0.91 -21.23 28.10
C PHE A 79 0.91 -22.75 28.25
N ALA A 80 0.34 -23.30 29.33
CA ALA A 80 0.13 -24.74 29.47
C ALA A 80 -0.81 -25.27 28.38
N LEU A 81 -1.91 -24.58 28.10
CA LEU A 81 -2.82 -24.93 27.00
C LEU A 81 -2.12 -24.84 25.63
N VAL A 82 -1.39 -23.75 25.37
CA VAL A 82 -0.63 -23.59 24.12
C VAL A 82 0.35 -24.74 23.94
N SER A 83 1.17 -25.03 24.95
CA SER A 83 2.18 -26.10 24.90
C SER A 83 1.53 -27.46 24.69
N ALA A 84 0.48 -27.78 25.45
CA ALA A 84 -0.25 -29.04 25.31
C ALA A 84 -0.82 -29.22 23.90
N TYR A 85 -1.41 -28.18 23.31
CA TYR A 85 -1.93 -28.24 21.95
C TYR A 85 -0.79 -28.42 20.94
N GLU A 86 0.26 -27.61 21.02
CA GLU A 86 1.36 -27.66 20.06
C GLU A 86 2.16 -28.98 20.13
N ASP A 87 2.19 -29.65 21.28
CA ASP A 87 2.83 -30.96 21.46
C ASP A 87 1.95 -32.13 20.99
N ARG A 88 0.63 -32.06 21.17
CA ARG A 88 -0.31 -33.16 20.87
C ARG A 88 -0.97 -33.06 19.50
N VAL A 89 -1.39 -31.87 19.12
CA VAL A 89 -2.09 -31.58 17.86
C VAL A 89 -1.09 -31.08 16.81
N GLY A 90 -0.12 -30.27 17.24
CA GLY A 90 0.85 -29.61 16.39
C GLY A 90 0.55 -28.11 16.23
N PRO A 91 1.52 -27.28 15.82
CA PRO A 91 1.33 -25.83 15.81
C PRO A 91 0.34 -25.37 14.73
N LEU A 92 -0.40 -24.29 15.02
CA LEU A 92 -1.34 -23.71 14.05
C LEU A 92 -0.63 -23.35 12.75
N PHE A 93 -1.34 -23.54 11.64
CA PHE A 93 -0.89 -23.34 10.26
C PHE A 93 0.24 -24.26 9.77
N LEU A 94 0.77 -25.15 10.63
CA LEU A 94 1.78 -26.15 10.25
C LEU A 94 1.20 -27.56 10.13
N THR A 95 0.04 -27.83 10.72
CA THR A 95 -0.64 -29.13 10.60
C THR A 95 -1.40 -29.25 9.28
N ASP A 96 -1.62 -30.47 8.78
CA ASP A 96 -2.45 -30.69 7.59
C ASP A 96 -3.86 -30.15 7.73
N ALA A 97 -4.37 -30.16 8.96
CA ALA A 97 -5.63 -29.55 9.31
C ALA A 97 -5.61 -28.02 9.05
N THR A 98 -4.57 -27.29 9.47
CA THR A 98 -4.59 -25.82 9.55
C THR A 98 -3.77 -25.10 8.46
N ARG A 99 -2.93 -25.82 7.71
CA ARG A 99 -2.02 -25.25 6.68
C ARG A 99 -2.69 -24.46 5.56
N SER A 100 -3.96 -24.72 5.28
CA SER A 100 -4.75 -23.98 4.28
C SER A 100 -5.52 -22.80 4.88
N GLY A 101 -5.22 -22.45 6.14
CA GLY A 101 -5.96 -21.50 6.95
C GLY A 101 -7.33 -22.01 7.40
N LEU A 102 -7.96 -21.22 8.26
CA LEU A 102 -9.26 -21.50 8.87
C LEU A 102 -10.27 -20.45 8.43
N PRO A 103 -11.52 -20.80 8.09
CA PRO A 103 -12.57 -19.80 7.91
C PRO A 103 -12.88 -19.11 9.24
N ARG A 104 -13.43 -17.88 9.21
CA ARG A 104 -13.86 -17.19 10.44
C ARG A 104 -15.04 -17.86 11.12
N LYS A 105 -15.94 -18.44 10.33
CA LYS A 105 -17.09 -19.18 10.85
C LYS A 105 -16.60 -20.49 11.44
N PRO A 106 -16.89 -20.79 12.72
CA PRO A 106 -16.53 -22.07 13.33
C PRO A 106 -16.99 -23.26 12.48
N GLN A 107 -16.15 -24.28 12.42
CA GLN A 107 -16.38 -25.52 11.69
C GLN A 107 -16.31 -26.71 12.65
N ALA A 108 -17.18 -27.69 12.41
CA ALA A 108 -17.20 -28.92 13.18
C ALA A 108 -15.85 -29.64 13.09
N GLY A 109 -15.38 -30.16 14.23
CA GLY A 109 -14.10 -30.86 14.34
C GLY A 109 -12.87 -29.95 14.43
N ARG A 110 -13.07 -28.63 14.49
CA ARG A 110 -12.00 -27.60 14.56
C ARG A 110 -12.10 -26.73 15.80
N GLU A 111 -12.92 -27.12 16.77
CA GLU A 111 -13.27 -26.32 17.95
C GLU A 111 -12.02 -25.94 18.76
N LEU A 112 -11.06 -26.87 18.89
CA LEU A 112 -9.79 -26.63 19.57
C LEU A 112 -8.88 -25.64 18.84
N ASP A 113 -8.90 -25.62 17.51
CA ASP A 113 -8.10 -24.68 16.72
C ASP A 113 -8.56 -23.24 16.98
N TYR A 114 -9.89 -23.02 17.01
CA TYR A 114 -10.47 -21.72 17.33
C TYR A 114 -10.17 -21.31 18.77
N ALA A 115 -10.23 -22.26 19.72
CA ALA A 115 -9.84 -22.02 21.10
C ALA A 115 -8.39 -21.57 21.20
N LEU A 116 -7.48 -22.27 20.51
CA LEU A 116 -6.07 -21.91 20.54
C LEU A 116 -5.79 -20.57 19.87
N ILE A 117 -6.45 -20.24 18.74
CA ILE A 117 -6.33 -18.91 18.13
C ILE A 117 -6.72 -17.82 19.11
N ALA A 118 -7.85 -17.97 19.81
CA ALA A 118 -8.30 -16.99 20.81
C ALA A 118 -7.27 -16.80 21.93
N VAL A 119 -6.66 -17.88 22.41
CA VAL A 119 -5.63 -17.85 23.46
C VAL A 119 -4.33 -17.22 22.96
N GLN A 120 -3.81 -17.65 21.80
CA GLN A 120 -2.57 -17.10 21.24
C GLN A 120 -2.71 -15.61 20.90
N GLN A 121 -3.85 -15.21 20.32
CA GLN A 121 -4.13 -13.81 20.01
C GLN A 121 -4.27 -12.98 21.30
N GLY A 122 -4.98 -13.50 22.30
CA GLY A 122 -5.10 -12.87 23.61
C GLY A 122 -3.78 -12.66 24.33
N LEU A 123 -2.89 -13.66 24.28
CA LEU A 123 -1.54 -13.55 24.83
C LEU A 123 -0.75 -12.44 24.13
N ILE A 124 -0.78 -12.37 22.80
CA ILE A 124 -0.13 -11.26 22.06
C ILE A 124 -0.68 -9.91 22.53
N ASP A 125 -2.01 -9.77 22.55
CA ASP A 125 -2.66 -8.48 22.79
C ASP A 125 -2.53 -7.98 24.24
N HIS A 126 -2.42 -8.89 25.21
CA HIS A 126 -2.56 -8.53 26.63
C HIS A 126 -1.45 -9.05 27.57
N ALA A 127 -0.68 -10.07 27.19
CA ALA A 127 0.37 -10.61 28.06
C ALA A 127 1.68 -9.84 27.94
N TYR A 128 2.07 -9.44 26.73
CA TYR A 128 3.40 -8.89 26.43
C TYR A 128 3.46 -7.35 26.54
N THR A 129 2.98 -6.79 27.65
CA THR A 129 3.03 -5.34 27.94
C THR A 129 4.34 -4.94 28.62
N PRO A 130 4.76 -3.65 28.58
CA PRO A 130 5.96 -3.19 29.30
C PRO A 130 6.00 -3.58 30.79
N SER A 131 4.87 -3.45 31.47
CA SER A 131 4.72 -3.82 32.89
C SER A 131 4.90 -5.32 33.11
N ASN A 132 4.26 -6.15 32.28
CA ASN A 132 4.33 -7.61 32.41
C ASN A 132 5.71 -8.17 32.08
N LEU A 133 6.44 -7.58 31.13
CA LEU A 133 7.84 -7.96 30.85
C LEU A 133 8.75 -7.78 32.07
N SER A 134 8.43 -6.84 32.96
CA SER A 134 9.17 -6.64 34.21
C SER A 134 8.65 -7.55 35.34
N ARG A 135 7.32 -7.65 35.49
CA ARG A 135 6.68 -8.38 36.60
C ARG A 135 6.73 -9.91 36.45
N PHE A 136 6.70 -10.40 35.22
CA PHE A 136 6.56 -11.81 34.86
C PHE A 136 7.67 -12.28 33.91
N ALA A 137 8.84 -11.63 33.97
CA ALA A 137 9.98 -11.96 33.11
C ALA A 137 10.32 -13.45 33.08
N ASP A 138 10.25 -14.14 34.23
CA ASP A 138 10.54 -15.58 34.35
C ASP A 138 9.51 -16.49 33.66
N LEU A 139 8.30 -15.99 33.40
CA LEU A 139 7.26 -16.73 32.66
C LEU A 139 7.28 -16.38 31.18
N LEU A 140 7.67 -15.16 30.82
CA LEU A 140 7.62 -14.67 29.44
C LEU A 140 8.93 -14.92 28.68
N ASP A 141 10.08 -14.84 29.35
CA ASP A 141 11.37 -15.26 28.77
C ASP A 141 11.42 -16.78 28.70
N GLY A 142 11.34 -17.34 27.50
CA GLY A 142 11.12 -18.77 27.32
C GLY A 142 9.89 -19.08 26.51
N ALA A 143 8.85 -18.25 26.65
CA ALA A 143 7.53 -18.55 26.15
C ALA A 143 7.35 -18.05 24.71
N PHE A 144 7.03 -18.96 23.80
CA PHE A 144 6.79 -18.64 22.40
C PHE A 144 5.76 -19.61 21.80
N PHE A 145 5.28 -19.29 20.60
CA PHE A 145 4.41 -20.18 19.84
C PHE A 145 5.25 -20.89 18.79
N LYS A 146 5.20 -22.22 18.71
CA LYS A 146 5.86 -22.97 17.64
C LYS A 146 5.32 -22.59 16.26
N THR A 147 4.11 -22.03 16.18
CA THR A 147 3.55 -21.38 14.97
C THR A 147 4.46 -20.28 14.40
N SER A 148 5.33 -19.68 15.21
CA SER A 148 6.35 -18.74 14.73
C SER A 148 7.22 -19.31 13.61
N ALA A 149 7.44 -20.63 13.54
CA ALA A 149 8.16 -21.27 12.44
C ALA A 149 7.46 -21.15 11.08
N TYR A 150 6.14 -20.93 11.06
CA TYR A 150 5.37 -20.62 9.87
C TYR A 150 5.34 -19.11 9.58
N PHE A 151 4.94 -18.30 10.56
CA PHE A 151 4.83 -16.85 10.39
C PHE A 151 5.01 -16.12 11.73
N PRO A 152 5.80 -15.03 11.80
CA PRO A 152 6.59 -14.43 10.72
C PRO A 152 7.84 -15.24 10.36
N GLY A 153 8.18 -16.30 11.09
CA GLY A 153 9.35 -17.13 10.86
C GLY A 153 10.17 -17.27 12.15
N ALA A 154 10.81 -18.41 12.32
CA ALA A 154 11.67 -18.66 13.47
C ALA A 154 13.16 -18.55 13.09
N VAL A 155 13.98 -18.30 14.10
CA VAL A 155 15.44 -18.41 14.01
C VAL A 155 15.88 -19.63 14.82
N ALA A 156 16.88 -20.35 14.34
CA ALA A 156 17.22 -21.68 14.86
C ALA A 156 17.76 -21.66 16.31
N SER A 157 18.36 -20.55 16.73
CA SER A 157 18.98 -20.40 18.04
C SER A 157 18.55 -19.10 18.72
N ARG A 158 18.43 -19.14 20.05
CA ARG A 158 18.31 -17.93 20.88
C ARG A 158 19.52 -17.01 20.68
N ALA A 159 19.31 -15.72 20.91
CA ALA A 159 20.40 -14.76 20.83
C ALA A 159 21.38 -14.93 22.00
N ASP A 160 22.69 -14.85 21.73
CA ASP A 160 23.69 -14.76 22.81
C ASP A 160 23.49 -13.43 23.56
N PRO A 161 23.18 -13.44 24.87
CA PRO A 161 22.91 -12.23 25.63
C PRO A 161 24.11 -11.29 25.77
N ARG A 162 25.33 -11.77 25.48
CA ARG A 162 26.56 -10.96 25.51
C ARG A 162 26.76 -10.17 24.23
N VAL A 163 26.09 -10.54 23.14
CA VAL A 163 26.19 -9.83 21.87
C VAL A 163 25.36 -8.55 21.91
N VAL A 164 26.00 -7.43 21.59
CA VAL A 164 25.39 -6.11 21.53
C VAL A 164 25.45 -5.60 20.09
N HIS A 165 24.29 -5.37 19.49
CA HIS A 165 24.20 -4.77 18.16
C HIS A 165 24.10 -3.25 18.31
N ARG A 166 25.02 -2.51 17.69
CA ARG A 166 24.98 -1.04 17.63
C ARG A 166 24.44 -0.62 16.27
N VAL A 167 23.33 0.11 16.26
CA VAL A 167 22.62 0.48 15.04
C VAL A 167 22.49 2.00 14.99
N ARG A 168 22.91 2.60 13.87
CA ARG A 168 22.63 4.02 13.61
C ARG A 168 21.31 4.13 12.86
N ILE A 169 20.44 5.02 13.31
CA ILE A 169 19.17 5.34 12.64
C ILE A 169 19.01 6.84 12.46
N ASN A 170 18.19 7.24 11.48
CA ASN A 170 17.69 8.60 11.39
C ASN A 170 16.44 8.77 12.29
N ALA A 171 16.63 9.38 13.45
CA ALA A 171 15.58 9.70 14.43
C ALA A 171 14.89 11.05 14.14
N SER A 172 14.74 11.37 12.85
CA SER A 172 14.04 12.57 12.39
C SER A 172 12.90 12.20 11.44
N GLN A 173 11.76 12.86 11.66
CA GLN A 173 10.62 12.96 10.77
C GLN A 173 10.07 14.39 10.89
N PRO A 174 10.80 15.40 10.37
CA PRO A 174 10.32 16.78 10.41
C PRO A 174 8.99 16.91 9.66
N ARG A 175 8.28 18.02 9.86
CA ARG A 175 7.01 18.28 9.19
C ARG A 175 7.17 18.16 7.65
N PRO A 176 6.32 17.36 6.97
CA PRO A 176 6.32 17.27 5.52
C PRO A 176 6.10 18.62 4.84
N TRP A 177 6.71 18.80 3.67
CA TRP A 177 6.54 20.00 2.85
C TRP A 177 5.43 19.82 1.81
N GLY A 178 4.59 20.85 1.65
CA GLY A 178 3.48 20.88 0.70
C GLY A 178 2.18 20.32 1.27
N SER A 179 1.23 20.04 0.38
CA SER A 179 -0.06 19.45 0.73
C SER A 179 0.07 18.05 1.33
N PRO A 180 -0.95 17.53 2.04
CA PRO A 180 -0.87 16.23 2.70
C PRO A 180 -0.61 15.07 1.72
N VAL A 181 0.00 14.00 2.23
CA VAL A 181 0.16 12.67 1.59
C VAL A 181 -0.35 11.65 2.62
N MET A 182 -0.91 10.53 2.16
CA MET A 182 -1.36 9.49 3.08
C MET A 182 -0.21 9.00 3.98
N TYR A 183 -0.50 8.80 5.27
CA TYR A 183 0.43 8.26 6.28
C TYR A 183 1.67 9.12 6.60
N ASP A 184 1.74 10.37 6.13
CA ASP A 184 2.87 11.28 6.43
C ASP A 184 2.94 11.68 7.91
N GLU A 185 1.80 11.61 8.62
CA GLU A 185 1.67 11.85 10.07
C GLU A 185 1.71 10.55 10.89
N ASP A 186 1.88 9.39 10.27
CA ASP A 186 2.17 8.16 11.00
C ASP A 186 3.68 8.09 11.26
N PRO A 187 4.14 7.44 12.35
CA PRO A 187 5.56 7.27 12.62
C PRO A 187 6.36 6.72 11.42
N ALA A 188 7.58 7.22 11.25
CA ALA A 188 8.53 6.75 10.25
C ALA A 188 9.31 5.55 10.81
N ARG A 189 9.05 4.39 10.21
CA ARG A 189 9.73 3.14 10.55
C ARG A 189 11.19 3.13 10.10
N ARG A 190 12.09 2.77 11.02
CA ARG A 190 13.54 2.60 10.76
C ARG A 190 13.98 1.17 11.07
N PRO A 191 14.42 0.39 10.06
CA PRO A 191 14.93 -0.98 10.26
C PRO A 191 16.25 -0.96 11.02
N THR A 192 16.47 -1.99 11.84
CA THR A 192 17.69 -2.13 12.64
C THR A 192 18.63 -3.24 12.16
N GLY A 193 18.19 -4.06 11.21
CA GLY A 193 18.87 -5.30 10.82
C GLY A 193 18.92 -6.35 11.94
N CYS A 194 18.08 -6.21 12.97
CA CYS A 194 17.97 -7.15 14.07
C CYS A 194 16.59 -7.84 14.06
N TYR A 195 16.57 -9.09 14.51
CA TYR A 195 15.40 -9.92 14.63
C TYR A 195 15.32 -10.46 16.06
N LEU A 196 14.15 -10.38 16.68
CA LEU A 196 13.88 -11.00 17.97
C LEU A 196 13.55 -12.48 17.73
N ALA A 197 14.32 -13.37 18.32
CA ALA A 197 13.98 -14.79 18.34
C ALA A 197 12.66 -15.01 19.11
N PRO A 198 11.75 -15.87 18.65
CA PRO A 198 10.52 -16.17 19.39
C PRO A 198 10.82 -16.57 20.84
N GLY A 199 10.20 -15.87 21.80
CA GLY A 199 10.33 -16.13 23.23
C GLY A 199 11.57 -15.57 23.91
N ASP A 200 12.42 -14.82 23.21
CA ASP A 200 13.44 -13.97 23.84
C ASP A 200 12.83 -12.63 24.29
N ILE A 201 13.42 -12.05 25.34
CA ILE A 201 13.20 -10.65 25.72
C ILE A 201 14.48 -9.89 25.38
N ALA A 202 14.37 -8.92 24.47
CA ALA A 202 15.48 -8.04 24.10
C ALA A 202 15.44 -6.74 24.91
N THR A 203 16.61 -6.13 25.08
CA THR A 203 16.74 -4.77 25.63
C THR A 203 17.18 -3.84 24.52
N VAL A 204 16.40 -2.80 24.26
CA VAL A 204 16.76 -1.70 23.36
C VAL A 204 17.14 -0.49 24.21
N THR A 205 18.41 -0.09 24.12
CA THR A 205 18.94 1.10 24.78
C THR A 205 18.99 2.25 23.78
N VAL A 206 18.44 3.39 24.14
CA VAL A 206 18.40 4.61 23.33
C VAL A 206 19.11 5.78 24.02
N PRO A 207 19.50 6.83 23.28
CA PRO A 207 19.96 8.07 23.89
C PRO A 207 18.85 8.76 24.71
N PRO A 208 19.20 9.50 25.79
CA PRO A 208 18.23 10.21 26.63
C PRO A 208 17.27 11.13 25.85
N ALA A 209 17.72 11.70 24.73
CA ALA A 209 16.91 12.59 23.89
C ALA A 209 15.67 11.93 23.26
N MET A 210 15.58 10.60 23.23
CA MET A 210 14.42 9.86 22.70
C MET A 210 13.38 9.51 23.77
N VAL A 211 13.75 9.56 25.05
CA VAL A 211 12.94 9.08 26.18
C VAL A 211 11.73 9.96 26.42
N SER A 212 10.54 9.34 26.45
CA SER A 212 9.25 10.03 26.63
C SER A 212 8.98 11.12 25.59
N ARG A 213 9.45 10.88 24.35
CA ARG A 213 9.25 11.78 23.20
C ARG A 213 8.37 11.19 22.09
N GLY A 214 7.63 10.12 22.39
CA GLY A 214 6.75 9.44 21.44
C GLY A 214 7.43 8.43 20.51
N PHE A 215 8.74 8.18 20.68
CA PHE A 215 9.42 7.08 20.00
C PHE A 215 8.92 5.75 20.55
N SER A 216 8.90 4.72 19.69
CA SER A 216 8.60 3.36 20.12
C SER A 216 9.46 2.32 19.40
N VAL A 217 9.58 1.16 20.02
CA VAL A 217 10.20 -0.03 19.41
C VAL A 217 9.08 -0.93 18.90
N ARG A 218 9.14 -1.31 17.63
CA ARG A 218 8.26 -2.32 17.06
C ARG A 218 9.00 -3.66 16.96
N VAL A 219 8.31 -4.74 17.33
CA VAL A 219 8.75 -6.13 17.11
C VAL A 219 7.75 -6.82 16.19
N GLY A 220 8.20 -7.16 14.98
CA GLY A 220 7.38 -7.66 13.88
C GLY A 220 7.08 -6.55 12.87
N ALA A 221 7.29 -6.83 11.58
CA ALA A 221 7.13 -5.82 10.53
C ALA A 221 5.70 -5.73 9.99
N HIS A 222 4.93 -6.82 10.06
CA HIS A 222 3.56 -6.91 9.55
C HIS A 222 2.58 -6.24 10.52
N SER A 223 2.29 -4.97 10.26
CA SER A 223 1.47 -4.12 11.13
C SER A 223 -0.02 -4.09 10.78
N TRP A 224 -0.44 -4.82 9.74
CA TRP A 224 -1.85 -4.91 9.38
C TRP A 224 -2.57 -5.99 10.20
N ASP A 225 -3.67 -5.58 10.84
CA ASP A 225 -4.64 -6.48 11.46
C ASP A 225 -5.48 -7.16 10.38
N LEU A 226 -5.56 -8.48 10.43
CA LEU A 226 -6.30 -9.31 9.48
C LEU A 226 -7.63 -9.84 10.02
N ALA A 227 -8.11 -9.38 11.18
CA ALA A 227 -9.35 -9.83 11.81
C ALA A 227 -10.56 -9.83 10.85
N GLU A 228 -10.65 -8.84 9.96
CA GLU A 228 -11.73 -8.68 8.98
C GLU A 228 -11.60 -9.59 7.73
N LYS A 229 -10.53 -10.41 7.64
CA LYS A 229 -10.38 -11.38 6.56
C LYS A 229 -11.34 -12.56 6.73
N PRO A 230 -11.94 -13.07 5.62
CA PRO A 230 -12.86 -14.21 5.69
C PRO A 230 -12.17 -15.52 6.13
N ARG A 231 -10.85 -15.58 6.01
CA ARG A 231 -10.01 -16.71 6.43
C ARG A 231 -8.81 -16.21 7.23
N MET A 232 -8.48 -16.94 8.29
CA MET A 232 -7.28 -16.81 9.10
C MET A 232 -6.16 -17.62 8.45
N LEU A 233 -5.19 -16.92 7.86
CA LEU A 233 -4.01 -17.53 7.21
C LEU A 233 -2.73 -17.34 8.03
N ARG A 234 -2.81 -16.54 9.10
CA ARG A 234 -1.88 -16.34 10.21
C ARG A 234 -2.70 -15.78 11.38
N LEU A 235 -2.10 -15.60 12.56
CA LEU A 235 -2.74 -14.81 13.62
C LEU A 235 -2.99 -13.38 13.14
N ASP A 236 -4.03 -12.72 13.66
CA ASP A 236 -4.54 -11.46 13.11
C ASP A 236 -3.56 -10.32 13.31
N ARG A 237 -3.08 -10.18 14.54
CA ARG A 237 -2.01 -9.25 14.92
C ARG A 237 -0.79 -10.06 15.30
N VAL A 238 0.32 -9.74 14.67
CA VAL A 238 1.60 -10.48 14.75
C VAL A 238 2.77 -9.58 15.14
N SER A 239 2.50 -8.29 15.39
CA SER A 239 3.50 -7.30 15.76
C SER A 239 3.10 -6.57 17.03
N LEU A 240 4.08 -6.23 17.85
CA LEU A 240 3.91 -5.45 19.09
C LEU A 240 4.71 -4.16 19.03
N VAL A 241 4.24 -3.14 19.74
CA VAL A 241 4.87 -1.81 19.80
C VAL A 241 5.02 -1.39 21.26
N TYR A 242 6.24 -1.02 21.63
CA TYR A 242 6.64 -0.65 22.98
C TYR A 242 7.07 0.81 23.02
N PRO A 243 6.41 1.69 23.80
CA PRO A 243 6.84 3.08 23.93
C PRO A 243 8.20 3.15 24.63
N ILE A 244 9.04 4.10 24.19
CA ILE A 244 10.36 4.36 24.78
C ILE A 244 10.18 5.40 25.89
N GLU A 245 9.88 4.93 27.10
CA GLU A 245 9.68 5.75 28.31
C GLU A 245 10.88 5.75 29.25
N ALA A 246 11.90 4.95 28.96
CA ALA A 246 13.17 4.92 29.66
C ALA A 246 14.30 4.66 28.67
N ALA A 247 15.54 4.91 29.11
CA ALA A 247 16.73 4.67 28.28
C ALA A 247 16.82 3.21 27.82
N ASP A 248 16.48 2.27 28.70
CA ASP A 248 16.35 0.85 28.40
C ASP A 248 14.87 0.47 28.27
N THR A 249 14.50 -0.10 27.12
CA THR A 249 13.16 -0.63 26.86
C THR A 249 13.24 -2.14 26.67
N LEU A 250 12.52 -2.91 27.48
CA LEU A 250 12.35 -4.35 27.28
C LEU A 250 11.28 -4.58 26.21
N VAL A 251 11.59 -5.46 25.25
CA VAL A 251 10.68 -5.81 24.16
C VAL A 251 10.64 -7.32 23.95
N ALA A 252 9.47 -7.83 23.63
CA ALA A 252 9.27 -9.25 23.35
C ALA A 252 8.14 -9.44 22.33
N ASN A 253 8.06 -10.64 21.75
CA ASN A 253 6.92 -11.08 20.95
C ASN A 253 6.96 -12.61 20.93
N PRO A 254 5.88 -13.33 21.32
CA PRO A 254 5.88 -14.80 21.31
C PRO A 254 6.03 -15.40 19.91
N LEU A 255 5.84 -14.60 18.86
CA LEU A 255 6.10 -14.98 17.48
C LEU A 255 7.49 -14.57 16.97
N GLY A 256 8.25 -13.79 17.74
CA GLY A 256 9.44 -13.11 17.28
C GLY A 256 9.12 -11.99 16.28
N GLY A 257 10.14 -11.49 15.59
CA GLY A 257 9.95 -10.49 14.53
C GLY A 257 11.13 -9.52 14.37
N GLY A 258 11.19 -8.84 13.23
CA GLY A 258 12.17 -7.77 13.02
C GLY A 258 11.99 -6.66 14.06
N ILE A 259 13.10 -6.06 14.51
CA ILE A 259 13.10 -4.95 15.47
C ILE A 259 13.25 -3.64 14.70
N TYR A 260 12.32 -2.70 14.91
CA TYR A 260 12.31 -1.39 14.26
C TYR A 260 12.16 -0.29 15.29
N ILE A 261 12.69 0.90 14.98
CA ILE A 261 12.35 2.12 15.71
C ILE A 261 11.28 2.87 14.92
N GLU A 262 10.17 3.19 15.57
CA GLU A 262 9.14 4.08 15.05
C GLU A 262 9.48 5.50 15.52
N VAL A 263 9.85 6.35 14.57
CA VAL A 263 10.18 7.76 14.80
C VAL A 263 8.90 8.56 14.73
N PRO A 264 8.51 9.33 15.77
CA PRO A 264 7.25 10.05 15.75
C PRO A 264 7.30 11.26 14.81
N PRO A 265 6.16 11.71 14.28
CA PRO A 265 6.08 12.94 13.51
C PRO A 265 6.64 14.13 14.28
N ASN A 266 7.26 15.06 13.56
CA ASN A 266 7.91 16.26 14.08
C ASN A 266 9.18 16.00 14.92
N ALA A 267 9.66 14.76 15.04
CA ALA A 267 10.97 14.50 15.61
C ALA A 267 12.09 15.05 14.72
N ASP A 268 13.15 15.57 15.33
CA ASP A 268 14.32 16.11 14.62
C ASP A 268 15.61 15.91 15.43
N LEU A 269 15.95 14.65 15.72
CA LEU A 269 17.15 14.29 16.51
C LEU A 269 18.36 13.95 15.63
N GLY A 270 18.24 14.03 14.32
CA GLY A 270 19.28 13.64 13.37
C GLY A 270 19.61 12.15 13.45
N LEU A 271 20.90 11.83 13.32
CA LEU A 271 21.41 10.47 13.41
C LEU A 271 21.73 10.11 14.86
N VAL A 272 21.11 9.05 15.37
CA VAL A 272 21.34 8.54 16.72
C VAL A 272 21.81 7.09 16.65
N THR A 273 22.47 6.62 17.72
CA THR A 273 22.84 5.22 17.88
C THR A 273 21.94 4.58 18.93
N VAL A 274 21.30 3.47 18.56
CA VAL A 274 20.57 2.59 19.47
C VAL A 274 21.36 1.30 19.65
N THR A 275 21.26 0.67 20.82
CA THR A 275 21.90 -0.62 21.06
C THR A 275 20.88 -1.68 21.39
N ILE A 276 21.02 -2.87 20.82
CA ILE A 276 20.07 -3.97 20.99
C ILE A 276 20.85 -5.17 21.54
N ARG A 277 20.41 -5.67 22.70
CA ARG A 277 20.91 -6.91 23.32
C ARG A 277 19.88 -8.01 23.18
N ARG A 278 20.34 -9.27 23.14
CA ARG A 278 19.49 -10.47 22.97
C ARG A 278 18.63 -10.42 21.70
N ALA A 279 19.25 -10.03 20.59
CA ALA A 279 18.68 -10.15 19.26
C ALA A 279 19.65 -10.88 18.33
N VAL A 280 19.13 -11.51 17.29
CA VAL A 280 19.94 -12.05 16.19
C VAL A 280 19.95 -11.06 15.03
N ARG A 281 20.90 -11.19 14.11
CA ARG A 281 20.93 -10.38 12.89
C ARG A 281 19.90 -10.91 11.88
N SER A 282 19.31 -9.99 11.12
CA SER A 282 18.48 -10.27 9.95
C SER A 282 19.18 -9.71 8.71
N PRO A 283 18.99 -10.29 7.51
CA PRO A 283 19.51 -9.70 6.30
C PRO A 283 19.05 -8.26 6.12
N PHE A 284 20.02 -7.36 5.91
CA PHE A 284 19.73 -5.95 5.77
C PHE A 284 20.64 -5.30 4.74
N PHE A 285 20.02 -4.67 3.74
CA PHE A 285 20.75 -3.87 2.75
C PHE A 285 20.32 -2.41 2.86
N SER A 286 21.23 -1.55 3.32
CA SER A 286 21.00 -0.10 3.34
C SER A 286 21.76 0.57 2.21
N ALA A 287 21.10 1.47 1.49
CA ALA A 287 21.69 2.39 0.54
C ALA A 287 21.37 3.85 0.91
N THR A 288 21.14 4.12 2.20
CA THR A 288 20.95 5.47 2.72
C THR A 288 22.24 6.29 2.64
N ARG A 289 22.14 7.60 2.83
CA ARG A 289 23.35 8.47 2.83
C ARG A 289 24.32 8.19 3.99
N PHE A 290 23.84 7.64 5.10
CA PHE A 290 24.64 7.45 6.33
C PHE A 290 24.99 5.99 6.62
N HIS A 291 24.34 5.05 5.93
CA HIS A 291 24.60 3.62 6.05
C HIS A 291 24.51 3.00 4.65
N LYS A 292 25.66 2.54 4.13
CA LYS A 292 25.77 1.91 2.81
C LYS A 292 26.37 0.53 2.95
N THR A 293 25.56 -0.49 2.71
CA THR A 293 26.01 -1.88 2.59
C THR A 293 26.70 -2.06 1.24
N THR A 294 27.97 -2.46 1.25
CA THR A 294 28.69 -2.79 0.02
C THR A 294 28.20 -4.12 -0.56
N LEU A 295 28.41 -4.34 -1.86
CA LEU A 295 28.07 -5.62 -2.49
C LEU A 295 28.83 -6.79 -1.88
N ARG A 296 30.07 -6.54 -1.42
CA ARG A 296 30.88 -7.54 -0.72
C ARG A 296 30.24 -7.91 0.62
N GLU A 297 29.95 -6.92 1.47
CA GLU A 297 29.25 -7.14 2.74
C GLU A 297 27.92 -7.85 2.54
N TRP A 298 27.15 -7.44 1.53
CA TRP A 298 25.90 -8.10 1.17
C TRP A 298 26.10 -9.59 0.88
N ARG A 299 27.03 -9.94 -0.03
CA ARG A 299 27.25 -11.31 -0.48
C ARG A 299 27.87 -12.20 0.57
N GLU A 300 28.82 -11.66 1.33
CA GLU A 300 29.65 -12.40 2.27
C GLU A 300 29.00 -12.52 3.66
N VAL A 301 28.25 -11.50 4.09
CA VAL A 301 27.77 -11.35 5.47
C VAL A 301 26.26 -11.12 5.54
N GLU A 302 25.75 -9.97 5.09
CA GLU A 302 24.39 -9.51 5.43
C GLU A 302 23.32 -10.48 4.92
N ARG A 303 23.39 -10.94 3.67
CA ARG A 303 22.39 -11.87 3.13
C ARG A 303 22.37 -13.24 3.79
N LYS A 304 23.40 -13.59 4.56
CA LYS A 304 23.56 -14.89 5.24
C LYS A 304 23.08 -14.87 6.68
N HIS A 305 22.63 -13.72 7.18
CA HIS A 305 22.09 -13.62 8.54
C HIS A 305 20.83 -14.48 8.71
N PRO A 306 20.62 -15.06 9.92
CA PRO A 306 19.64 -16.11 10.13
C PRO A 306 18.18 -15.62 10.18
N GLY A 307 17.95 -14.30 10.28
CA GLY A 307 16.60 -13.76 10.35
C GLY A 307 15.75 -14.14 9.10
N PRO A 308 14.45 -14.44 9.27
CA PRO A 308 13.60 -14.95 8.20
C PRO A 308 13.14 -13.89 7.19
N TRP A 309 13.42 -12.60 7.46
CA TRP A 309 13.07 -11.48 6.60
C TRP A 309 14.28 -10.63 6.26
N ALA A 310 14.33 -10.17 5.02
CA ALA A 310 15.32 -9.23 4.53
C ALA A 310 14.70 -7.85 4.37
N ASP A 311 15.29 -6.85 5.03
CA ASP A 311 14.93 -5.44 4.86
C ASP A 311 15.87 -4.77 3.86
N PHE A 312 15.32 -3.88 3.04
CA PHE A 312 16.06 -3.04 2.11
C PHE A 312 15.61 -1.60 2.27
N GLU A 313 16.54 -0.66 2.33
CA GLU A 313 16.21 0.75 2.49
C GLU A 313 17.08 1.70 1.66
N THR A 314 16.51 2.84 1.32
CA THR A 314 17.19 4.05 0.89
C THR A 314 16.64 5.25 1.68
N ASP A 315 17.09 6.47 1.39
CA ASP A 315 16.47 7.68 1.95
C ASP A 315 15.02 7.90 1.46
N LYS A 316 14.52 7.11 0.51
CA LYS A 316 13.25 7.31 -0.19
C LYS A 316 12.35 6.07 -0.20
N PHE A 317 12.93 4.88 -0.14
CA PHE A 317 12.27 3.60 -0.34
C PHE A 317 12.54 2.65 0.80
N MET A 318 11.58 1.79 1.10
CA MET A 318 11.78 0.62 1.94
C MET A 318 11.07 -0.58 1.33
N MET A 319 11.64 -1.77 1.49
CA MET A 319 10.90 -3.00 1.24
C MET A 319 11.33 -4.11 2.18
N GLN A 320 10.43 -5.06 2.38
CA GLN A 320 10.69 -6.28 3.10
C GLN A 320 10.24 -7.50 2.30
N VAL A 321 11.11 -8.49 2.20
CA VAL A 321 10.86 -9.78 1.53
C VAL A 321 11.37 -10.95 2.37
N PRO A 322 10.84 -12.17 2.19
CA PRO A 322 11.38 -13.35 2.88
C PRO A 322 12.85 -13.56 2.55
N THR A 323 13.65 -13.95 3.54
CA THR A 323 15.08 -14.23 3.34
C THR A 323 15.31 -15.37 2.34
N ASP A 324 14.39 -16.33 2.27
CA ASP A 324 14.42 -17.42 1.29
C ASP A 324 14.33 -16.95 -0.18
N TRP A 325 14.01 -15.68 -0.44
CA TRP A 325 14.01 -15.11 -1.78
C TRP A 325 15.37 -14.56 -2.22
N ILE A 326 16.31 -14.32 -1.30
CA ILE A 326 17.46 -13.42 -1.55
C ILE A 326 18.86 -14.05 -1.40
N TYR A 327 19.00 -15.30 -0.95
CA TYR A 327 20.33 -15.91 -0.74
C TYR A 327 21.20 -15.99 -1.99
N ALA A 328 20.59 -16.07 -3.18
CA ALA A 328 21.24 -16.04 -4.49
C ALA A 328 20.97 -14.73 -5.25
N PHE A 329 20.60 -13.66 -4.54
CA PHE A 329 20.43 -12.30 -5.09
C PHE A 329 21.70 -11.48 -4.86
N ASP A 330 22.53 -11.30 -5.89
CA ASP A 330 23.90 -10.78 -5.74
C ASP A 330 24.06 -9.25 -5.78
N ASP A 331 23.09 -8.52 -6.34
CA ASP A 331 23.20 -7.06 -6.51
C ASP A 331 21.87 -6.34 -6.19
N PRO A 332 21.60 -6.09 -4.90
CA PRO A 332 20.51 -5.21 -4.47
C PRO A 332 20.81 -3.73 -4.70
N ALA A 333 22.07 -3.33 -4.94
CA ALA A 333 22.43 -1.93 -5.13
C ALA A 333 21.78 -1.36 -6.40
N LYS A 334 21.75 -2.14 -7.49
CA LYS A 334 21.02 -1.76 -8.70
C LYS A 334 19.52 -1.61 -8.43
N LEU A 335 18.93 -2.58 -7.72
CA LEU A 335 17.51 -2.56 -7.37
C LEU A 335 17.14 -1.29 -6.59
N MET A 336 17.93 -0.93 -5.57
CA MET A 336 17.70 0.27 -4.76
C MET A 336 17.85 1.56 -5.57
N ARG A 337 18.84 1.65 -6.47
CA ARG A 337 19.00 2.81 -7.38
C ARG A 337 17.82 2.96 -8.33
N ASP A 338 17.29 1.86 -8.85
CA ASP A 338 16.14 1.88 -9.74
C ASP A 338 14.88 2.37 -8.97
N TRP A 339 14.66 1.90 -7.74
CA TRP A 339 13.58 2.40 -6.89
C TRP A 339 13.71 3.89 -6.55
N ASP A 340 14.90 4.35 -6.17
CA ASP A 340 15.15 5.78 -5.92
C ASP A 340 14.85 6.65 -7.14
N ARG A 341 15.24 6.18 -8.33
CA ARG A 341 14.95 6.89 -9.58
C ARG A 341 13.46 6.97 -9.87
N ALA A 342 12.72 5.89 -9.62
CA ALA A 342 11.28 5.88 -9.78
C ALA A 342 10.62 6.89 -8.82
N LEU A 343 11.01 6.90 -7.55
CA LEU A 343 10.42 7.78 -6.54
C LEU A 343 10.83 9.26 -6.72
N ASP A 344 11.98 9.52 -7.33
CA ASP A 344 12.35 10.85 -7.82
C ASP A 344 11.39 11.33 -8.91
N CYS A 345 11.03 10.46 -9.86
CA CYS A 345 10.07 10.80 -10.91
C CYS A 345 8.69 11.14 -10.32
N VAL A 346 8.21 10.36 -9.34
CA VAL A 346 6.95 10.63 -8.65
C VAL A 346 7.01 11.96 -7.87
N SER A 347 8.09 12.20 -7.12
CA SER A 347 8.23 13.43 -6.34
C SER A 347 8.35 14.67 -7.22
N ASP A 348 9.12 14.59 -8.30
CA ASP A 348 9.22 15.65 -9.30
C ASP A 348 7.86 15.93 -9.94
N LEU A 349 7.14 14.89 -10.38
CA LEU A 349 5.81 15.01 -11.01
C LEU A 349 4.86 15.85 -10.16
N PHE A 350 4.81 15.58 -8.86
CA PHE A 350 3.94 16.29 -7.92
C PHE A 350 4.57 17.54 -7.27
N GLY A 351 5.75 17.98 -7.75
CA GLY A 351 6.41 19.19 -7.30
C GLY A 351 6.95 19.15 -5.86
N ARG A 352 7.22 17.95 -5.33
CA ARG A 352 7.65 17.70 -3.94
C ARG A 352 9.18 17.48 -3.84
N PRO A 353 9.78 17.66 -2.64
CA PRO A 353 11.16 17.24 -2.39
C PRO A 353 11.36 15.75 -2.68
N ARG A 354 12.50 15.41 -3.28
CA ARG A 354 12.89 14.04 -3.61
C ARG A 354 13.18 13.17 -2.38
N VAL A 355 13.69 13.77 -1.31
CA VAL A 355 13.83 13.13 0.00
C VAL A 355 12.76 13.73 0.90
N ARG A 356 11.92 12.87 1.47
CA ARG A 356 10.83 13.24 2.37
C ARG A 356 11.18 12.80 3.81
N PRO A 357 10.50 13.34 4.83
CA PRO A 357 10.72 12.93 6.22
C PRO A 357 10.56 11.42 6.46
N LYS A 358 9.64 10.81 5.70
CA LYS A 358 9.29 9.40 5.70
C LYS A 358 9.55 8.80 4.31
N SER A 359 9.81 7.49 4.24
CA SER A 359 9.97 6.80 2.95
C SER A 359 8.72 7.00 2.09
N VAL A 360 8.91 7.41 0.84
CA VAL A 360 7.82 7.70 -0.12
C VAL A 360 6.99 6.45 -0.40
N LEU A 361 7.64 5.28 -0.39
CA LEU A 361 7.01 3.99 -0.58
C LEU A 361 7.67 2.95 0.32
N TYR A 362 6.85 2.18 1.03
CA TYR A 362 7.26 1.01 1.78
C TYR A 362 6.47 -0.21 1.31
N LEU A 363 7.15 -1.21 0.72
CA LEU A 363 6.52 -2.42 0.19
C LEU A 363 6.73 -3.62 1.11
N GLN A 364 5.69 -4.43 1.28
CA GLN A 364 5.75 -5.66 2.04
C GLN A 364 4.89 -6.74 1.38
N VAL A 365 5.27 -8.00 1.55
CA VAL A 365 4.42 -9.17 1.25
C VAL A 365 3.91 -9.77 2.56
N ASP A 366 2.73 -10.37 2.49
CA ASP A 366 2.08 -11.07 3.62
C ASP A 366 1.47 -12.39 3.12
N VAL A 367 0.90 -13.22 3.98
CA VAL A 367 0.23 -14.47 3.56
C VAL A 367 -1.05 -14.21 2.75
N VAL A 368 -1.57 -12.98 2.82
CA VAL A 368 -2.73 -12.49 2.08
C VAL A 368 -2.60 -11.00 1.90
N ILE A 369 -3.12 -10.47 0.79
CA ILE A 369 -3.17 -9.02 0.55
C ILE A 369 -3.98 -8.32 1.66
N ARG A 370 -3.67 -7.05 1.97
CA ARG A 370 -4.30 -6.28 3.05
C ARG A 370 -5.82 -6.18 2.92
N GLY A 371 -6.32 -5.76 1.76
CA GLY A 371 -7.74 -5.49 1.54
C GLY A 371 -8.46 -6.54 0.68
N SER A 372 -9.74 -6.33 0.37
CA SER A 372 -10.44 -7.08 -0.69
C SER A 372 -10.07 -6.61 -2.10
N ALA A 373 -9.42 -5.45 -2.17
CA ALA A 373 -8.78 -4.85 -3.32
C ALA A 373 -7.35 -4.43 -2.94
N TYR A 374 -6.63 -3.81 -3.88
CA TYR A 374 -5.36 -3.16 -3.60
C TYR A 374 -5.59 -1.81 -2.93
N PHE A 375 -4.68 -1.43 -2.02
CA PHE A 375 -4.78 -0.18 -1.27
C PHE A 375 -3.42 0.48 -1.10
N PRO A 376 -3.37 1.81 -0.89
CA PRO A 376 -2.17 2.47 -0.39
C PRO A 376 -1.82 1.95 1.01
N GLY A 377 -0.55 2.08 1.42
CA GLY A 377 -0.18 1.69 2.77
C GLY A 377 1.24 2.07 3.15
N TYR A 378 1.50 2.04 4.46
CA TYR A 378 2.83 2.07 5.03
C TYR A 378 2.97 0.96 6.10
N PRO A 379 3.26 -0.30 5.71
CA PRO A 379 3.58 -0.75 4.36
C PRO A 379 2.38 -0.93 3.44
N GLN A 380 2.61 -0.78 2.14
CA GLN A 380 1.71 -1.24 1.09
C GLN A 380 1.88 -2.75 0.93
N SER A 381 0.83 -3.50 1.27
CA SER A 381 0.82 -4.98 1.28
C SER A 381 -0.27 -5.50 0.33
N ASN A 382 0.07 -5.50 -0.96
CA ASN A 382 -0.84 -5.84 -2.06
C ASN A 382 -0.46 -7.14 -2.77
N PHE A 383 0.50 -7.90 -2.24
CA PHE A 383 0.91 -9.18 -2.80
C PHE A 383 1.05 -10.22 -1.70
N SER A 384 0.55 -11.41 -2.00
CA SER A 384 0.72 -12.55 -1.11
C SER A 384 2.01 -13.32 -1.42
N TYR A 385 2.54 -13.97 -0.41
CA TYR A 385 3.50 -15.07 -0.57
C TYR A 385 3.03 -16.27 0.27
N SER A 386 3.61 -17.44 0.03
CA SER A 386 3.33 -18.63 0.84
C SER A 386 4.56 -19.02 1.65
N PRO A 387 4.48 -19.06 3.00
CA PRO A 387 5.58 -19.56 3.83
C PRO A 387 5.88 -21.05 3.62
N HIS A 388 4.94 -21.80 3.03
CA HIS A 388 5.15 -23.21 2.69
C HIS A 388 5.94 -23.42 1.40
N LYS A 389 6.11 -22.38 0.58
CA LYS A 389 6.81 -22.47 -0.70
C LYS A 389 8.26 -22.04 -0.52
N LYS A 390 9.19 -22.97 -0.75
CA LYS A 390 10.62 -22.67 -0.82
C LYS A 390 10.97 -22.01 -2.15
N GLU A 391 11.77 -20.95 -2.11
CA GLU A 391 12.13 -20.07 -3.23
C GLU A 391 13.65 -20.01 -3.49
N GLY A 392 14.44 -20.79 -2.74
CA GLY A 392 15.81 -21.16 -3.13
C GLY A 392 16.82 -20.01 -3.28
N GLY A 393 16.47 -18.80 -2.84
CA GLY A 393 17.33 -17.62 -2.83
C GLY A 393 17.29 -16.75 -4.08
N HIS A 394 16.51 -17.08 -5.12
CA HIS A 394 16.41 -16.25 -6.33
C HIS A 394 14.98 -16.23 -6.86
N SER A 395 14.06 -15.67 -6.07
CA SER A 395 12.66 -15.61 -6.48
C SER A 395 12.50 -14.75 -7.74
N SER A 396 11.73 -15.25 -8.71
CA SER A 396 11.37 -14.49 -9.92
C SER A 396 10.33 -13.38 -9.65
N HIS A 397 9.99 -13.17 -8.37
CA HIS A 397 9.02 -12.17 -7.94
C HIS A 397 9.46 -10.76 -8.36
N TRP A 398 8.50 -9.95 -8.80
CA TRP A 398 8.75 -8.66 -9.43
C TRP A 398 9.42 -7.64 -8.47
N LEU A 399 9.18 -7.77 -7.15
CA LEU A 399 9.84 -6.95 -6.13
C LEU A 399 11.37 -6.99 -6.21
N LEU A 400 11.97 -8.12 -6.61
CA LEU A 400 13.41 -8.27 -6.81
C LEU A 400 13.88 -7.89 -8.23
N LYS A 401 12.94 -7.68 -9.17
CA LYS A 401 13.22 -7.19 -10.54
C LYS A 401 13.19 -5.66 -10.62
N GLY A 402 12.50 -5.00 -9.67
CA GLY A 402 12.44 -3.55 -9.53
C GLY A 402 11.25 -2.88 -10.23
N PRO A 403 11.21 -1.54 -10.21
CA PRO A 403 10.00 -0.77 -10.50
C PRO A 403 9.52 -0.83 -11.96
N ARG A 404 10.30 -1.41 -12.89
CA ARG A 404 9.90 -1.60 -14.31
C ARG A 404 9.09 -2.87 -14.55
N SER A 405 9.04 -3.78 -13.57
CA SER A 405 8.44 -5.10 -13.71
C SER A 405 7.21 -5.19 -12.82
N GLY A 406 6.02 -5.37 -13.40
CA GLY A 406 4.80 -5.70 -12.63
C GLY A 406 4.41 -4.70 -11.54
N ALA A 407 4.81 -3.43 -11.68
CA ALA A 407 4.63 -2.41 -10.64
C ALA A 407 3.42 -1.49 -10.87
N ALA A 408 2.60 -1.73 -11.91
CA ALA A 408 1.45 -0.88 -12.26
C ALA A 408 0.50 -0.68 -11.07
N THR A 409 0.07 -1.77 -10.44
CA THR A 409 -0.74 -1.75 -9.22
C THR A 409 -0.08 -0.93 -8.11
N ILE A 410 1.23 -1.06 -7.91
CA ILE A 410 1.91 -0.37 -6.81
C ILE A 410 1.98 1.13 -7.03
N PHE A 411 2.24 1.56 -8.26
CA PHE A 411 2.25 2.98 -8.60
C PHE A 411 0.84 3.57 -8.70
N HIS A 412 -0.18 2.77 -9.04
CA HIS A 412 -1.59 3.16 -8.93
C HIS A 412 -1.93 3.55 -7.49
N GLU A 413 -1.64 2.65 -6.53
CA GLU A 413 -1.87 2.95 -5.11
C GLU A 413 -0.97 4.07 -4.57
N LEU A 414 0.27 4.18 -5.04
CA LEU A 414 1.12 5.33 -4.70
C LEU A 414 0.53 6.64 -5.23
N GLY A 415 -0.11 6.61 -6.41
CA GLY A 415 -0.87 7.72 -6.97
C GLY A 415 -2.01 8.16 -6.06
N HIS A 416 -2.81 7.21 -5.56
CA HIS A 416 -3.81 7.48 -4.52
C HIS A 416 -3.18 8.13 -3.28
N ALA A 417 -2.04 7.59 -2.82
CA ALA A 417 -1.34 8.09 -1.64
C ALA A 417 -0.90 9.56 -1.75
N GLN A 418 -0.67 10.09 -2.95
CA GLN A 418 -0.18 11.48 -3.13
C GLN A 418 -1.25 12.55 -2.86
N LEU A 419 -2.53 12.17 -2.74
CA LEU A 419 -3.66 13.07 -2.40
C LEU A 419 -3.76 14.35 -3.26
N PHE A 420 -3.25 14.31 -4.49
CA PHE A 420 -3.21 15.45 -5.41
C PHE A 420 -4.58 15.80 -5.98
N THR A 421 -4.75 17.06 -6.41
CA THR A 421 -5.99 17.57 -7.02
C THR A 421 -6.22 17.02 -8.42
N LYS A 422 -7.49 16.79 -8.79
CA LYS A 422 -7.94 16.13 -10.03
C LYS A 422 -9.18 16.81 -10.59
N PHE A 423 -9.47 16.61 -11.89
CA PHE A 423 -10.81 16.88 -12.39
C PHE A 423 -11.80 15.86 -11.80
N SER A 424 -13.08 16.24 -11.79
CA SER A 424 -14.18 15.35 -11.39
C SER A 424 -14.16 14.03 -12.16
N GLY A 425 -14.33 12.92 -11.45
CA GLY A 425 -14.39 11.57 -12.03
C GLY A 425 -13.04 10.87 -12.28
N GLU A 426 -11.91 11.55 -12.09
CA GLU A 426 -10.58 10.98 -12.42
C GLU A 426 -9.94 10.12 -11.33
N VAL A 427 -10.63 9.91 -10.19
CA VAL A 427 -10.05 9.29 -8.98
C VAL A 427 -9.31 7.99 -9.29
N GLU A 428 -9.89 7.12 -10.11
CA GLU A 428 -9.33 5.81 -10.51
C GLU A 428 -8.67 5.83 -11.90
N ALA A 429 -8.39 7.01 -12.44
CA ALA A 429 -7.80 7.18 -13.76
C ALA A 429 -6.41 7.81 -13.66
N VAL A 430 -6.32 9.06 -13.21
CA VAL A 430 -5.06 9.82 -13.19
C VAL A 430 -4.05 9.29 -12.17
N VAL A 431 -4.47 8.46 -11.22
CA VAL A 431 -3.59 7.76 -10.28
C VAL A 431 -2.64 6.77 -10.97
N ASN A 432 -2.86 6.42 -12.25
CA ASN A 432 -1.93 5.63 -13.06
C ASN A 432 -0.79 6.47 -13.68
N LEU A 433 -0.97 7.79 -13.78
CA LEU A 433 0.01 8.71 -14.39
C LEU A 433 1.43 8.65 -13.79
N PRO A 434 1.62 8.47 -12.46
CA PRO A 434 2.95 8.36 -11.88
C PRO A 434 3.78 7.25 -12.52
N TYR A 435 3.16 6.11 -12.88
CA TYR A 435 3.91 5.02 -13.48
C TYR A 435 4.37 5.35 -14.91
N VAL A 436 3.57 6.10 -15.68
CA VAL A 436 3.97 6.63 -16.99
C VAL A 436 5.24 7.46 -16.85
N ALA A 437 5.26 8.38 -15.88
CA ALA A 437 6.43 9.23 -15.61
C ALA A 437 7.65 8.39 -15.20
N VAL A 438 7.45 7.39 -14.34
CA VAL A 438 8.51 6.47 -13.91
C VAL A 438 9.14 5.75 -15.12
N LEU A 439 8.32 5.11 -15.96
CA LEU A 439 8.82 4.35 -17.11
C LEU A 439 9.45 5.26 -18.16
N ASN A 440 8.78 6.33 -18.57
CA ASN A 440 9.25 7.21 -19.63
C ASN A 440 10.41 8.12 -19.17
N LYS A 441 10.16 8.99 -18.18
CA LYS A 441 11.18 9.94 -17.71
C LYS A 441 12.29 9.24 -16.92
N GLY A 442 11.95 8.26 -16.09
CA GLY A 442 12.92 7.58 -15.24
C GLY A 442 13.76 6.54 -15.98
N PHE A 443 13.17 5.80 -16.91
CA PHE A 443 13.83 4.65 -17.53
C PHE A 443 13.94 4.71 -19.05
N GLY A 444 13.48 5.79 -19.70
CA GLY A 444 13.60 5.98 -21.14
C GLY A 444 12.73 5.02 -21.96
N VAL A 445 11.70 4.42 -21.36
CA VAL A 445 10.70 3.66 -22.10
C VAL A 445 9.96 4.62 -23.01
N ASP A 446 9.68 4.22 -24.25
CA ASP A 446 8.86 5.02 -25.17
C ASP A 446 7.55 5.45 -24.49
N LEU A 447 7.09 6.68 -24.76
CA LEU A 447 5.97 7.28 -24.03
C LEU A 447 4.67 6.50 -24.24
N ASP A 448 4.43 6.00 -25.46
CA ASP A 448 3.23 5.23 -25.77
C ASP A 448 3.28 3.84 -25.11
N THR A 449 4.44 3.18 -25.12
CA THR A 449 4.64 1.93 -24.35
C THR A 449 4.47 2.15 -22.84
N ALA A 450 5.06 3.22 -22.28
CA ALA A 450 4.93 3.55 -20.86
C ALA A 450 3.48 3.83 -20.45
N PHE A 451 2.72 4.50 -21.32
CA PHE A 451 1.30 4.78 -21.11
C PHE A 451 0.45 3.50 -21.17
N GLY A 452 0.71 2.62 -22.15
CA GLY A 452 0.04 1.32 -22.21
C GLY A 452 0.31 0.48 -20.95
N MET A 453 1.59 0.35 -20.57
CA MET A 453 2.04 -0.38 -19.38
C MET A 453 1.53 0.21 -18.07
N SER A 454 1.13 1.49 -18.01
CA SER A 454 0.64 2.07 -16.75
C SER A 454 -0.70 1.51 -16.29
N PHE A 455 -1.39 0.77 -17.15
CA PHE A 455 -2.61 0.05 -16.84
C PHE A 455 -2.66 -1.29 -17.60
N ASP A 456 -1.58 -2.07 -17.48
CA ASP A 456 -1.43 -3.46 -17.91
C ASP A 456 -1.88 -3.79 -19.35
N ASN A 457 -1.78 -2.83 -20.29
CA ASN A 457 -1.99 -3.07 -21.71
C ASN A 457 -1.04 -2.23 -22.59
N GLU A 458 0.12 -2.79 -22.92
CA GLU A 458 1.15 -2.15 -23.73
C GLU A 458 0.73 -1.78 -25.16
N ASN A 459 -0.39 -2.32 -25.65
CA ASN A 459 -0.90 -2.02 -26.99
C ASN A 459 -1.64 -0.67 -27.07
N ILE A 460 -1.96 -0.05 -25.93
CA ILE A 460 -2.69 1.22 -25.90
C ILE A 460 -1.71 2.39 -25.91
N SER A 461 -1.44 2.91 -27.10
CA SER A 461 -0.78 4.21 -27.31
C SER A 461 -1.76 5.37 -27.08
N LEU A 462 -1.24 6.61 -27.10
CA LEU A 462 -2.06 7.82 -27.10
C LEU A 462 -3.03 7.87 -28.29
N ASP A 463 -2.58 7.43 -29.46
CA ASP A 463 -3.41 7.35 -30.66
C ASP A 463 -4.52 6.31 -30.49
N GLN A 464 -4.22 5.14 -29.92
CA GLN A 464 -5.24 4.14 -29.61
C GLN A 464 -6.24 4.65 -28.56
N ALA A 465 -5.77 5.32 -27.51
CA ALA A 465 -6.65 5.92 -26.50
C ALA A 465 -7.54 7.04 -27.10
N ALA A 466 -7.02 7.80 -28.06
CA ALA A 466 -7.78 8.82 -28.79
C ALA A 466 -8.87 8.16 -29.64
N ILE A 467 -8.55 7.09 -30.38
CA ILE A 467 -9.55 6.31 -31.12
C ILE A 467 -10.60 5.75 -30.15
N MET A 468 -10.18 5.12 -29.03
CA MET A 468 -11.09 4.59 -28.01
C MET A 468 -12.07 5.64 -27.47
N TRP A 469 -11.69 6.91 -27.43
CA TRP A 469 -12.58 8.00 -27.06
C TRP A 469 -13.47 8.44 -28.24
N MET A 470 -12.89 8.67 -29.41
CA MET A 470 -13.62 9.21 -30.57
C MET A 470 -14.71 8.25 -31.09
N VAL A 471 -14.56 6.95 -30.85
CA VAL A 471 -15.54 5.93 -31.24
C VAL A 471 -16.71 5.80 -30.26
N THR A 472 -16.77 6.57 -29.17
CA THR A 472 -17.93 6.52 -28.27
C THR A 472 -19.07 7.41 -28.73
N GLU A 473 -20.27 7.10 -28.25
CA GLU A 473 -21.45 7.90 -28.55
C GLU A 473 -21.34 9.32 -27.99
N ASN A 474 -20.81 9.49 -26.77
CA ASN A 474 -20.66 10.81 -26.15
C ASN A 474 -19.73 11.72 -26.97
N PHE A 475 -18.59 11.21 -27.46
CA PHE A 475 -17.72 12.01 -28.32
C PHE A 475 -18.43 12.44 -29.61
N ARG A 476 -19.07 11.50 -30.31
CA ARG A 476 -19.80 11.79 -31.55
C ARG A 476 -20.92 12.82 -31.37
N GLN A 477 -21.52 12.88 -30.19
CA GLN A 477 -22.56 13.84 -29.82
C GLN A 477 -21.99 15.16 -29.23
N GLY A 478 -20.66 15.31 -29.14
CA GLY A 478 -20.01 16.50 -28.56
C GLY A 478 -20.21 16.64 -27.05
N LYS A 479 -20.46 15.54 -26.34
CA LYS A 479 -20.69 15.48 -24.89
C LYS A 479 -19.39 15.22 -24.12
N PRO A 480 -19.33 15.55 -22.81
CA PRO A 480 -18.22 15.13 -21.96
C PRO A 480 -18.15 13.61 -21.84
N MET A 481 -17.01 13.10 -21.38
CA MET A 481 -16.92 11.71 -20.94
C MET A 481 -17.90 11.46 -19.77
N ASP A 482 -18.58 10.32 -19.77
CA ASP A 482 -19.45 9.92 -18.67
C ASP A 482 -18.62 9.63 -17.40
N ILE A 483 -18.88 10.38 -16.33
CA ILE A 483 -18.24 10.22 -15.01
C ILE A 483 -19.16 9.63 -13.94
N SER A 484 -20.38 9.20 -14.32
CA SER A 484 -21.34 8.60 -13.39
C SER A 484 -20.77 7.36 -12.69
N ASP A 485 -21.23 7.08 -11.46
CA ASP A 485 -20.91 5.84 -10.76
C ASP A 485 -21.72 4.67 -11.36
N SER A 486 -21.46 4.35 -12.62
CA SER A 486 -22.12 3.31 -13.39
C SER A 486 -21.13 2.52 -14.24
N GLU A 487 -21.60 1.44 -14.87
CA GLU A 487 -20.83 0.67 -15.84
C GLU A 487 -20.54 1.43 -17.14
N ARG A 488 -21.21 2.56 -17.37
CA ARG A 488 -21.02 3.42 -18.56
C ARG A 488 -19.90 4.44 -18.40
N ASN A 489 -19.26 4.51 -17.22
CA ASN A 489 -18.19 5.45 -16.95
C ASN A 489 -17.07 5.34 -18.00
N GLU A 490 -16.67 6.46 -18.58
CA GLU A 490 -15.69 6.52 -19.67
C GLU A 490 -14.29 6.94 -19.18
N VAL A 491 -14.13 7.24 -17.90
CA VAL A 491 -12.90 7.79 -17.30
C VAL A 491 -12.18 6.77 -16.42
N ARG A 492 -12.86 6.21 -15.39
CA ARG A 492 -12.23 5.32 -14.40
C ARG A 492 -11.72 4.04 -15.05
N TYR A 493 -10.56 3.56 -14.60
CA TYR A 493 -9.94 2.32 -15.07
C TYR A 493 -9.69 2.26 -16.59
N GLN A 494 -9.44 3.41 -17.22
CA GLN A 494 -9.26 3.52 -18.66
C GLN A 494 -8.17 4.52 -19.02
N HIS A 495 -7.32 4.17 -20.01
CA HIS A 495 -6.25 5.03 -20.54
C HIS A 495 -6.75 6.42 -20.95
N ARG A 496 -7.89 6.50 -21.63
CA ARG A 496 -8.49 7.78 -22.08
C ARG A 496 -8.80 8.75 -20.93
N GLY A 497 -9.07 8.25 -19.72
CA GLY A 497 -9.39 9.08 -18.56
C GLY A 497 -8.24 9.99 -18.10
N TYR A 498 -6.99 9.59 -18.36
CA TYR A 498 -5.79 10.35 -17.99
C TYR A 498 -4.86 10.68 -19.16
N ALA A 499 -5.24 10.33 -20.39
CA ALA A 499 -4.47 10.58 -21.62
C ALA A 499 -4.09 12.04 -21.82
N LYS A 500 -4.95 12.99 -21.42
CA LYS A 500 -4.64 14.43 -21.51
C LYS A 500 -3.35 14.84 -20.80
N TYR A 501 -3.04 14.22 -19.66
CA TYR A 501 -1.81 14.52 -18.93
C TYR A 501 -0.59 13.98 -19.68
N VAL A 502 -0.69 12.77 -20.21
CA VAL A 502 0.37 12.14 -21.02
C VAL A 502 0.59 12.92 -22.32
N GLU A 503 -0.48 13.39 -22.95
CA GLU A 503 -0.42 14.23 -24.16
C GLU A 503 0.18 15.62 -23.87
N ILE A 504 -0.11 16.23 -22.71
CA ILE A 504 0.58 17.45 -22.25
C ILE A 504 2.08 17.18 -22.09
N ALA A 505 2.47 16.03 -21.53
CA ALA A 505 3.88 15.66 -21.43
C ALA A 505 4.52 15.44 -22.82
N LYS A 506 3.79 14.87 -23.78
CA LYS A 506 4.25 14.68 -25.18
C LYS A 506 4.47 16.01 -25.90
N LEU A 507 3.55 16.96 -25.76
CA LEU A 507 3.58 18.23 -26.49
C LEU A 507 4.45 19.31 -25.82
N PHE A 508 4.44 19.38 -24.48
CA PHE A 508 5.06 20.48 -23.72
C PHE A 508 6.15 20.00 -22.75
N GLY A 509 6.42 18.70 -22.71
CA GLY A 509 7.37 18.07 -21.79
C GLY A 509 6.82 17.89 -20.37
N TRP A 510 7.38 16.93 -19.64
CA TRP A 510 7.02 16.64 -18.24
C TRP A 510 7.09 17.87 -17.32
N LYS A 511 7.98 18.83 -17.61
CA LYS A 511 8.12 20.06 -16.83
C LYS A 511 6.86 20.91 -16.79
N ALA A 512 5.97 20.84 -17.78
CA ALA A 512 4.68 21.52 -17.74
C ALA A 512 3.82 21.01 -16.57
N LEU A 513 3.73 19.69 -16.42
CA LEU A 513 3.00 19.04 -15.33
C LEU A 513 3.67 19.26 -13.96
N GLU A 514 5.00 19.14 -13.90
CA GLU A 514 5.76 19.38 -12.65
C GLU A 514 5.57 20.81 -12.15
N ARG A 515 5.59 21.81 -13.05
CA ARG A 515 5.31 23.22 -12.70
C ARG A 515 3.89 23.41 -12.19
N PHE A 516 2.91 22.74 -12.81
CA PHE A 516 1.52 22.79 -12.38
C PHE A 516 1.35 22.26 -10.96
N TRP A 517 1.78 21.02 -10.68
CA TRP A 517 1.64 20.49 -9.33
C TRP A 517 2.53 21.24 -8.33
N ARG A 518 3.72 21.72 -8.73
CA ARG A 518 4.52 22.60 -7.88
C ARG A 518 3.77 23.88 -7.50
N SER A 519 3.01 24.50 -8.42
CA SER A 519 2.21 25.68 -8.07
C SER A 519 1.09 25.31 -7.10
N VAL A 520 0.45 24.14 -7.23
CA VAL A 520 -0.55 23.64 -6.27
C VAL A 520 0.08 23.46 -4.87
N GLN A 521 1.30 22.94 -4.79
CA GLN A 521 2.01 22.83 -3.51
C GLN A 521 2.27 24.22 -2.88
N LEU A 522 2.64 25.21 -3.68
CA LEU A 522 2.88 26.58 -3.21
C LEU A 522 1.60 27.32 -2.81
N ASP A 523 0.50 27.05 -3.52
CA ASP A 523 -0.84 27.56 -3.20
C ASP A 523 -1.30 27.00 -1.84
N TYR A 524 -1.12 25.69 -1.61
CA TYR A 524 -1.43 25.06 -0.33
C TYR A 524 -0.68 25.71 0.84
N LEU A 525 0.62 26.02 0.67
CA LEU A 525 1.42 26.70 1.68
C LEU A 525 0.96 28.15 1.98
N LYS A 526 0.15 28.73 1.09
CA LYS A 526 -0.49 30.05 1.27
C LYS A 526 -1.93 29.93 1.78
N GLY A 527 -2.41 28.73 2.09
CA GLY A 527 -3.79 28.48 2.53
C GLY A 527 -4.80 28.36 1.39
N ILE A 528 -4.35 28.20 0.14
CA ILE A 528 -5.21 27.98 -1.02
C ILE A 528 -5.22 26.48 -1.33
N ASP A 529 -6.29 25.78 -0.94
CA ASP A 529 -6.42 24.33 -1.10
C ASP A 529 -7.65 23.99 -1.95
N PRO A 530 -7.48 23.76 -3.27
CA PRO A 530 -8.58 23.34 -4.13
C PRO A 530 -9.09 21.95 -3.74
N PRO A 531 -10.40 21.68 -3.92
CA PRO A 531 -10.96 20.35 -3.69
C PRO A 531 -10.20 19.24 -4.43
N ARG A 532 -9.96 18.11 -3.74
CA ARG A 532 -9.05 17.06 -4.21
C ARG A 532 -9.56 16.34 -5.46
N ASN A 533 -10.85 16.05 -5.53
CA ASN A 533 -11.42 15.14 -6.53
C ASN A 533 -12.41 15.85 -7.47
N ASP A 534 -12.46 17.17 -7.38
CA ASP A 534 -13.45 18.07 -7.94
C ASP A 534 -12.86 19.49 -8.03
N ASP A 535 -11.56 19.59 -8.36
CA ASP A 535 -10.86 20.87 -8.55
C ASP A 535 -11.56 21.65 -9.68
N PRO A 536 -12.09 22.87 -9.42
CA PRO A 536 -12.93 23.59 -10.36
C PRO A 536 -12.34 23.68 -11.76
N THR A 537 -13.10 23.21 -12.76
CA THR A 537 -12.61 22.88 -14.10
C THR A 537 -11.85 24.03 -14.74
N ASP A 538 -12.46 25.21 -14.80
CA ASP A 538 -11.90 26.37 -15.50
C ASP A 538 -10.65 26.92 -14.80
N ASN A 539 -10.68 27.00 -13.46
CA ASN A 539 -9.53 27.44 -12.67
C ASN A 539 -8.36 26.46 -12.83
N ARG A 540 -8.64 25.17 -12.87
CA ARG A 540 -7.65 24.12 -13.11
C ARG A 540 -7.06 24.23 -14.52
N ILE A 541 -7.90 24.37 -15.56
CA ILE A 541 -7.45 24.57 -16.95
C ILE A 541 -6.55 25.80 -17.05
N LEU A 542 -6.93 26.92 -16.44
CA LEU A 542 -6.12 28.14 -16.43
C LEU A 542 -4.75 27.92 -15.77
N ARG A 543 -4.70 27.27 -14.59
CA ARG A 543 -3.44 26.97 -13.90
C ARG A 543 -2.56 26.01 -14.72
N MET A 544 -3.14 24.98 -15.31
CA MET A 544 -2.41 24.06 -16.20
C MET A 544 -1.88 24.79 -17.44
N SER A 545 -2.68 25.69 -18.02
CA SER A 545 -2.30 26.49 -19.19
C SER A 545 -1.15 27.45 -18.88
N ARG A 546 -1.19 28.12 -17.72
CA ARG A 546 -0.06 28.93 -17.21
C ARG A 546 1.20 28.10 -17.05
N ALA A 547 1.08 26.89 -16.51
CA ALA A 547 2.21 25.99 -16.31
C ALA A 547 2.81 25.48 -17.64
N ALA A 548 1.98 25.21 -18.65
CA ALA A 548 2.42 24.83 -19.99
C ALA A 548 2.93 26.01 -20.83
N GLY A 549 2.49 27.23 -20.54
CA GLY A 549 2.80 28.43 -21.32
C GLY A 549 1.95 28.58 -22.59
N ALA A 550 0.84 27.85 -22.69
CA ALA A 550 -0.08 27.90 -23.83
C ALA A 550 -1.51 27.58 -23.37
N ASP A 551 -2.51 28.01 -24.15
CA ASP A 551 -3.91 27.65 -23.89
C ASP A 551 -4.14 26.14 -24.09
N LEU A 552 -4.33 25.40 -22.99
CA LEU A 552 -4.61 23.96 -23.00
C LEU A 552 -6.10 23.62 -23.16
N THR A 553 -6.98 24.62 -23.13
CA THR A 553 -8.44 24.43 -23.21
C THR A 553 -8.86 23.52 -24.38
N PRO A 554 -8.32 23.65 -25.62
CA PRO A 554 -8.75 22.82 -26.74
C PRO A 554 -8.38 21.34 -26.56
N LEU A 555 -7.20 21.08 -25.98
CA LEU A 555 -6.72 19.72 -25.70
C LEU A 555 -7.53 19.05 -24.58
N ILE A 556 -7.84 19.81 -23.52
CA ILE A 556 -8.61 19.30 -22.37
C ILE A 556 -10.07 19.06 -22.77
N HIS A 557 -10.65 19.94 -23.60
CA HIS A 557 -11.97 19.73 -24.21
C HIS A 557 -11.98 18.44 -25.04
N PHE A 558 -10.99 18.26 -25.93
CA PHE A 558 -10.88 17.03 -26.72
C PHE A 558 -10.93 15.79 -25.84
N TRP A 559 -10.21 15.77 -24.73
CA TRP A 559 -10.20 14.66 -23.78
C TRP A 559 -11.39 14.65 -22.80
N GLY A 560 -12.54 15.14 -23.23
CA GLY A 560 -13.83 14.93 -22.58
C GLY A 560 -14.12 15.83 -21.38
N VAL A 561 -13.32 16.88 -21.15
CA VAL A 561 -13.51 17.84 -20.06
C VAL A 561 -13.77 19.22 -20.66
N GLN A 562 -15.04 19.60 -20.82
CA GLN A 562 -15.39 20.94 -21.31
C GLN A 562 -15.26 21.99 -20.19
N PRO A 563 -15.00 23.26 -20.54
CA PRO A 563 -15.10 24.36 -19.59
C PRO A 563 -16.52 24.52 -19.06
N ASP A 564 -16.64 24.88 -17.78
CA ASP A 564 -17.92 25.16 -17.12
C ASP A 564 -18.48 26.52 -17.59
N ASP A 565 -17.63 27.55 -17.66
CA ASP A 565 -17.90 28.85 -18.30
C ASP A 565 -16.84 29.15 -19.37
N PRO A 566 -17.09 28.70 -20.63
CA PRO A 566 -16.15 28.90 -21.72
C PRO A 566 -15.85 30.37 -22.05
N ALA A 567 -16.74 31.30 -21.73
CA ALA A 567 -16.55 32.72 -22.02
C ALA A 567 -15.61 33.35 -20.98
N ALA A 568 -15.86 33.12 -19.70
CA ALA A 568 -15.01 33.58 -18.61
C ALA A 568 -13.61 32.96 -18.69
N LEU A 569 -13.51 31.65 -18.97
CA LEU A 569 -12.21 30.99 -19.15
C LEU A 569 -11.41 31.62 -20.29
N ARG A 570 -12.04 31.88 -21.44
CA ARG A 570 -11.38 32.52 -22.59
C ARG A 570 -10.85 33.90 -22.24
N GLN A 571 -11.63 34.70 -21.50
CA GLN A 571 -11.17 36.01 -21.01
C GLN A 571 -9.97 35.87 -20.08
N ALA A 572 -9.99 34.90 -19.15
CA ALA A 572 -8.91 34.67 -18.20
C ALA A 572 -7.62 34.16 -18.87
N ILE A 573 -7.73 33.31 -19.89
CA ILE A 573 -6.61 32.84 -20.73
C ILE A 573 -5.97 34.04 -21.45
N SER A 574 -6.79 34.88 -22.10
CA SER A 574 -6.33 36.09 -22.80
C SER A 574 -5.65 37.08 -21.85
N ALA A 575 -6.26 37.34 -20.69
CA ALA A 575 -5.71 38.21 -19.65
C ALA A 575 -4.38 37.69 -19.07
N ALA A 576 -4.17 36.36 -19.08
CA ALA A 576 -2.91 35.75 -18.70
C ALA A 576 -1.85 35.77 -19.82
N GLY A 577 -2.14 36.36 -20.98
CA GLY A 577 -1.23 36.43 -22.13
C GLY A 577 -1.00 35.08 -22.83
N LEU A 578 -1.84 34.08 -22.56
CA LEU A 578 -1.72 32.74 -23.12
C LEU A 578 -2.35 32.70 -24.52
N LYS A 579 -1.64 32.07 -25.46
CA LYS A 579 -2.03 32.03 -26.88
C LYS A 579 -2.47 30.62 -27.30
N PRO A 580 -3.30 30.50 -28.35
CA PRO A 580 -3.57 29.21 -29.00
C PRO A 580 -2.28 28.50 -29.40
N SER A 581 -2.23 27.19 -29.24
CA SER A 581 -1.02 26.38 -29.50
C SER A 581 -1.09 25.68 -30.85
N ARG A 582 -0.11 25.95 -31.71
CA ARG A 582 0.14 25.18 -32.94
C ARG A 582 0.30 23.68 -32.68
N LEU A 583 0.96 23.30 -31.59
CA LEU A 583 1.18 21.89 -31.23
C LEU A 583 -0.14 21.17 -30.93
N ILE A 584 -1.08 21.85 -30.26
CA ILE A 584 -2.41 21.30 -29.98
C ILE A 584 -3.22 21.23 -31.26
N TYR A 585 -3.22 22.28 -32.09
CA TYR A 585 -3.89 22.25 -33.39
C TYR A 585 -3.43 21.06 -34.24
N ASP A 586 -2.11 20.90 -34.42
CA ASP A 586 -1.52 19.82 -35.22
C ASP A 586 -1.90 18.44 -34.65
N ARG A 587 -1.96 18.31 -33.31
CA ARG A 587 -2.39 17.06 -32.67
C ARG A 587 -3.87 16.76 -32.91
N LEU A 588 -4.76 17.73 -32.82
CA LEU A 588 -6.19 17.53 -33.09
C LEU A 588 -6.43 17.18 -34.57
N VAL A 589 -5.70 17.82 -35.49
CA VAL A 589 -5.73 17.47 -36.92
C VAL A 589 -5.25 16.04 -37.14
N HIS A 590 -4.15 15.63 -36.49
CA HIS A 590 -3.67 14.24 -36.53
C HIS A 590 -4.74 13.26 -36.03
N TYR A 591 -5.34 13.49 -34.86
CA TYR A 591 -6.39 12.61 -34.34
C TYR A 591 -7.59 12.50 -35.27
N LYS A 592 -7.94 13.58 -35.98
CA LYS A 592 -9.01 13.52 -36.99
C LYS A 592 -8.71 12.51 -38.11
N THR A 593 -7.44 12.32 -38.47
CA THR A 593 -7.03 11.30 -39.47
C THR A 593 -7.08 9.87 -38.95
N LEU A 594 -7.19 9.67 -37.64
CA LEU A 594 -7.24 8.34 -37.02
C LEU A 594 -8.66 7.80 -36.84
N ILE A 595 -9.68 8.62 -37.06
CA ILE A 595 -11.07 8.25 -36.87
C ILE A 595 -11.40 7.10 -37.84
N PRO A 596 -11.87 5.93 -37.35
CA PRO A 596 -12.30 4.86 -38.22
C PRO A 596 -13.50 5.31 -39.07
N MET A 597 -13.34 5.33 -40.39
CA MET A 597 -14.40 5.71 -41.35
C MET A 597 -15.17 4.50 -41.88
N SER A 598 -14.84 3.30 -41.42
CA SER A 598 -15.54 2.06 -41.78
C SER A 598 -15.52 1.05 -40.64
N ASN A 599 -16.40 0.05 -40.74
CA ASN A 599 -16.38 -1.10 -39.84
C ASN A 599 -15.03 -1.84 -39.88
N ALA A 600 -14.42 -1.98 -41.06
CA ALA A 600 -13.15 -2.68 -41.22
C ALA A 600 -12.00 -1.99 -40.47
N GLU A 601 -11.97 -0.65 -40.50
CA GLU A 601 -11.01 0.15 -39.73
C GLU A 601 -11.28 0.09 -38.23
N PHE A 602 -12.54 0.16 -37.81
CA PHE A 602 -12.91 -0.02 -36.41
C PHE A 602 -12.52 -1.42 -35.89
N ALA A 603 -12.71 -2.45 -36.70
CA ALA A 603 -12.29 -3.81 -36.40
C ALA A 603 -10.75 -3.94 -36.34
N LYS A 604 -10.02 -3.19 -37.15
CA LYS A 604 -8.55 -3.12 -37.08
C LYS A 604 -8.09 -2.49 -35.76
N HIS A 605 -8.74 -1.41 -35.33
CA HIS A 605 -8.50 -0.80 -34.02
C HIS A 605 -8.77 -1.81 -32.88
N ALA A 606 -9.93 -2.47 -32.89
CA ALA A 606 -10.27 -3.48 -31.88
C ALA A 606 -9.22 -4.61 -31.78
N ARG A 607 -8.72 -5.12 -32.92
CA ARG A 607 -7.64 -6.12 -32.95
C ARG A 607 -6.30 -5.60 -32.44
N THR A 608 -6.06 -4.29 -32.52
CA THR A 608 -4.82 -3.69 -32.01
C THR A 608 -4.81 -3.68 -30.50
N ILE A 609 -5.90 -3.23 -29.87
CA ILE A 609 -5.99 -3.15 -28.40
C ILE A 609 -6.33 -4.49 -27.73
N TYR A 610 -6.90 -5.44 -28.48
CA TYR A 610 -7.20 -6.81 -28.06
C TYR A 610 -6.59 -7.84 -29.02
N PRO A 611 -5.25 -7.98 -29.07
CA PRO A 611 -4.58 -8.85 -30.03
C PRO A 611 -4.86 -10.35 -29.81
N ARG A 612 -5.34 -10.73 -28.62
CA ARG A 612 -5.75 -12.10 -28.29
C ARG A 612 -7.22 -12.40 -28.59
N GLY A 613 -7.94 -11.45 -29.21
CA GLY A 613 -9.38 -11.53 -29.41
C GLY A 613 -10.20 -11.02 -28.22
N LEU A 614 -11.52 -11.02 -28.39
CA LEU A 614 -12.50 -10.55 -27.40
C LEU A 614 -13.10 -11.76 -26.66
N ARG A 615 -13.03 -11.77 -25.34
CA ARG A 615 -13.55 -12.86 -24.50
C ARG A 615 -15.07 -12.87 -24.47
N GLU A 616 -15.67 -14.05 -24.48
CA GLU A 616 -17.13 -14.19 -24.32
C GLU A 616 -17.61 -13.81 -22.91
N GLY A 617 -18.90 -13.46 -22.79
CA GLY A 617 -19.55 -13.16 -21.51
C GLY A 617 -19.11 -11.86 -20.83
N GLN A 618 -18.37 -10.98 -21.53
CA GLN A 618 -17.98 -9.67 -21.00
C GLN A 618 -19.17 -8.70 -21.04
N SER A 619 -19.16 -7.68 -20.17
CA SER A 619 -20.24 -6.70 -20.12
C SER A 619 -20.36 -5.95 -21.46
N PRO A 620 -21.57 -5.84 -22.04
CA PRO A 620 -21.79 -5.12 -23.31
C PRO A 620 -21.61 -3.60 -23.18
N LEU A 621 -21.40 -3.07 -21.96
CA LEU A 621 -21.37 -1.64 -21.69
C LEU A 621 -19.96 -1.04 -21.68
N TYR A 622 -18.91 -1.85 -21.47
CA TYR A 622 -17.52 -1.38 -21.41
C TYR A 622 -16.52 -2.45 -21.87
N GLY A 623 -15.27 -2.04 -22.07
CA GLY A 623 -14.16 -2.95 -22.39
C GLY A 623 -14.43 -3.85 -23.59
N GLU A 624 -14.02 -5.12 -23.50
CA GLU A 624 -14.15 -6.10 -24.58
C GLU A 624 -15.60 -6.34 -25.04
N GLY A 625 -16.55 -6.42 -24.10
CA GLY A 625 -17.95 -6.70 -24.44
C GLY A 625 -18.62 -5.52 -25.16
N TRP A 626 -18.22 -4.28 -24.86
CA TRP A 626 -18.62 -3.12 -25.66
C TRP A 626 -18.14 -3.26 -27.12
N TYR A 627 -16.89 -3.67 -27.34
CA TYR A 627 -16.39 -3.90 -28.70
C TYR A 627 -17.14 -5.03 -29.41
N GLN A 628 -17.54 -6.10 -28.72
CA GLN A 628 -18.35 -7.17 -29.33
C GLN A 628 -19.66 -6.65 -29.90
N VAL A 629 -20.36 -5.78 -29.15
CA VAL A 629 -21.60 -5.16 -29.60
C VAL A 629 -21.35 -4.19 -30.75
N TRP A 630 -20.33 -3.34 -30.63
CA TRP A 630 -20.10 -2.26 -31.58
C TRP A 630 -19.45 -2.73 -32.88
N LEU A 631 -18.75 -3.86 -32.91
CA LEU A 631 -18.25 -4.44 -34.16
C LEU A 631 -19.37 -4.81 -35.14
N GLN A 632 -20.59 -5.03 -34.65
CA GLN A 632 -21.76 -5.31 -35.49
C GLN A 632 -22.54 -4.05 -35.91
N LYS A 633 -22.27 -2.91 -35.25
CA LYS A 633 -23.06 -1.67 -35.38
C LYS A 633 -22.28 -0.51 -36.00
N TYR A 634 -20.97 -0.47 -35.81
CA TYR A 634 -20.13 0.64 -36.26
C TYR A 634 -20.05 0.66 -37.78
N ASP A 635 -20.38 1.80 -38.38
CA ASP A 635 -20.39 2.05 -39.81
C ASP A 635 -19.85 3.46 -40.13
N ALA A 636 -19.87 3.84 -41.41
CA ALA A 636 -19.35 5.14 -41.87
C ALA A 636 -20.02 6.34 -41.19
N SER A 637 -21.32 6.27 -40.89
CA SER A 637 -22.05 7.39 -40.26
C SER A 637 -21.52 7.71 -38.86
N HIS A 638 -21.02 6.70 -38.15
CA HIS A 638 -20.39 6.87 -36.84
C HIS A 638 -19.02 7.57 -36.96
N GLY A 639 -18.22 7.22 -37.98
CA GLY A 639 -16.96 7.88 -38.29
C GLY A 639 -17.17 9.35 -38.68
N GLU A 640 -18.14 9.62 -39.55
CA GLU A 640 -18.52 10.97 -39.97
C GLU A 640 -18.95 11.85 -38.80
N ALA A 641 -19.78 11.32 -37.89
CA ALA A 641 -20.21 12.04 -36.70
C ALA A 641 -19.03 12.35 -35.75
N ALA A 642 -18.07 11.42 -35.59
CA ALA A 642 -16.85 11.69 -34.82
C ALA A 642 -15.98 12.77 -35.49
N ALA A 643 -15.83 12.72 -36.81
CA ALA A 643 -15.06 13.70 -37.57
C ALA A 643 -15.68 15.10 -37.49
N ALA A 644 -17.03 15.19 -37.52
CA ALA A 644 -17.77 16.42 -37.32
C ALA A 644 -17.60 16.96 -35.90
N ALA A 645 -17.70 16.12 -34.87
CA ALA A 645 -17.50 16.51 -33.48
C ALA A 645 -16.09 17.08 -33.24
N LEU A 646 -15.04 16.41 -33.76
CA LEU A 646 -13.67 16.92 -33.66
C LEU A 646 -13.47 18.21 -34.46
N GLN A 647 -14.06 18.32 -35.65
CA GLN A 647 -14.00 19.55 -36.43
C GLN A 647 -14.65 20.72 -35.69
N ASN A 648 -15.75 20.50 -34.98
CA ASN A 648 -16.40 21.53 -34.16
C ASN A 648 -15.47 22.04 -33.05
N ILE A 649 -14.72 21.15 -32.39
CA ILE A 649 -13.70 21.54 -31.41
C ILE A 649 -12.61 22.38 -32.08
N ILE A 650 -12.07 21.93 -33.22
CA ILE A 650 -11.03 22.67 -33.95
C ILE A 650 -11.53 24.06 -34.34
N THR A 651 -12.71 24.17 -34.96
CA THR A 651 -13.28 25.46 -35.38
C THR A 651 -13.54 26.39 -34.20
N ARG A 652 -14.00 25.85 -33.04
CA ARG A 652 -14.29 26.64 -31.83
C ARG A 652 -13.06 27.32 -31.24
N TYR A 653 -11.91 26.66 -31.30
CA TYR A 653 -10.68 27.13 -30.66
C TYR A 653 -9.65 27.70 -31.63
N PHE A 654 -9.77 27.37 -32.92
CA PHE A 654 -8.87 27.79 -33.98
C PHE A 654 -9.67 28.32 -35.19
N PRO A 655 -10.50 29.36 -35.02
CA PRO A 655 -11.40 29.86 -36.06
C PRO A 655 -10.66 30.44 -37.27
N THR A 656 -9.41 30.88 -37.08
CA THR A 656 -8.53 31.39 -38.14
C THR A 656 -7.61 30.31 -38.72
N GLY A 657 -7.86 29.04 -38.40
CA GLY A 657 -6.99 27.93 -38.76
C GLY A 657 -5.77 27.81 -37.85
N ARG A 658 -4.70 27.23 -38.39
CA ARG A 658 -3.47 26.90 -37.65
C ARG A 658 -2.78 28.17 -37.11
N PRO A 659 -2.54 28.29 -35.78
CA PRO A 659 -1.84 29.42 -35.17
C PRO A 659 -0.35 29.55 -35.54
#